data_AF-A0A9Q4A973-F1
#
_entry.id   AF-A0A9Q4A973-F1
#
_cell.length_a   1.000
_cell.length_b   1.000
_cell.length_c   1.000
_cell.angle_alpha   90.00
_cell.angle_beta   90.00
_cell.angle_gamma   90.00
#
_symmetry.space_group_name_H-M   'P 1'
#
loop_
_entity.id
_entity.type
_entity.pdbx_description
1 polymer ?
#
loop_
_entity_poly.entity_id
_entity_poly.type
_entity_poly.pdbx_seq_one_letter_code
_entity_poly.pdbx_strand_id
1 'polypeptide(L)'
;YGDVYSRGDLSIANLDGSAAQRFSNLSGTVESEGAIAINAASVENAKAEFELGQSIVTGSLDWQCSQHCGGHDSFKRGHITINQTFVESAIKDSPSARLVAGKDLDVQADNVQNRYSLLAANGNLTITANDLLNQGASERTGQNTIKIRAQGRVNTGYWDQMDFIDVPAFNAAVAAGNFDPVRFEELKSRSTDSRFIEQSNVTVWSDDPQPKYAATLQAGGTVNLNVARTVQNGSLRANNTPEILTGTLGEDQTALKVGGIDITINKQASEASAASVASVQPVQRVAADGSVQTVFTPVDYSGIPFAAVDPTAGATFQLPKGDYGLFIRNPDPTSNYLIETNPNLTNLSQFLGSDYILSQLNINPDSNWRRLGDGLYEQRLIRDAVLAQTGQRFLADGLTSDYDQYRYLMDNALASKDALNLSLGVSLTGEQVSALTHDIVWMENRVVDGQKVLVPVLYLAQADSRNVRGNSLIQGRDLNLISGGDLINVGTLRASNNLNVSSGGSIYQGGLVDAGNNLQMTAQDSIRNAMAGEIRGGRVSLTAVKGDILNDRTAIQVGDGVGMRTVTDTGSTITARENLALNAGRDITNYGAMSAGGDLSLKAGNDINLLAKTDSSKDYQIITGGRKSTMTTDVKNLASTVSAGGNVSIDAARDVNVLASQAKAGNDLIINAGRDFNVSSASDSHNVETRTKHNNKRTLEENGQTTQLASELTAGNTFIAQAGRDTKLVASKITAGNEAYLYSGNTLSLLAAQDSTHTLYDMKKKGSFGAKQAQRDEVTQTTNVGTEIRTAGNLTLASNGDQLYQVAKLSSGKDLTLQSGGAVTFEGVKDLHDESHTKSKSDMAWFSMKGKGNTDETLRQSELVAQGQTVIQAVNGLKIDVKQVNQQTVSQTIDTMVKADPQLAWIKDAEQRGDVDWRQVKELHDSFKYNNSGMGQAAMLAVIIIVTGVTAGGASALAGGAASATAGSGTAMAAATTTEALAAGATYTAAGWGNVMATAALTSMAST
;
A
#
# COMPACT_ATOMS: atom_id res chain seq x y z
N TYR A 1 13.59 32.08 26.57
CA TYR A 1 14.55 31.06 26.12
C TYR A 1 15.94 31.66 26.24
N GLY A 2 16.95 30.86 26.60
CA GLY A 2 18.33 31.33 26.79
C GLY A 2 19.27 30.73 25.75
N ASP A 3 20.38 31.43 25.52
CA ASP A 3 21.45 31.01 24.63
C ASP A 3 22.72 30.71 25.44
N VAL A 4 23.32 29.54 25.19
CA VAL A 4 24.60 29.11 25.76
C VAL A 4 25.57 28.88 24.60
N TYR A 5 26.73 29.51 24.64
CA TYR A 5 27.75 29.37 23.62
C TYR A 5 29.13 29.16 24.28
N SER A 6 29.88 28.15 23.80
CA SER A 6 31.26 27.88 24.24
C SER A 6 32.23 27.93 23.06
N ARG A 7 33.37 28.62 23.24
CA ARG A 7 34.49 28.60 22.28
C ARG A 7 35.37 27.34 22.38
N GLY A 8 35.22 26.58 23.47
CA GLY A 8 35.91 25.31 23.68
C GLY A 8 34.90 24.20 23.91
N ASP A 9 35.36 23.10 24.51
CA ASP A 9 34.46 22.00 24.86
C ASP A 9 33.47 22.44 25.96
N LEU A 10 32.26 21.88 25.93
CA LEU A 10 31.21 22.11 26.92
C LEU A 10 30.88 20.77 27.59
N SER A 11 31.05 20.69 28.91
CA SER A 11 30.69 19.51 29.70
C SER A 11 29.59 19.84 30.70
N ILE A 12 28.59 18.96 30.79
CA ILE A 12 27.45 19.09 31.70
C ILE A 12 27.37 17.80 32.53
N ALA A 13 27.61 17.92 33.83
CA ALA A 13 27.54 16.84 34.81
C ALA A 13 27.25 17.42 36.21
N ASN A 14 27.10 16.55 37.21
CA ASN A 14 27.10 16.97 38.61
C ASN A 14 28.51 17.47 39.03
N LEU A 15 28.61 18.19 40.16
CA LEU A 15 29.87 18.79 40.62
C LEU A 15 30.99 17.77 40.87
N ASP A 16 30.62 16.54 41.24
CA ASP A 16 31.53 15.41 41.46
C ASP A 16 31.82 14.60 40.17
N GLY A 17 31.32 15.06 39.02
CA GLY A 17 31.43 14.37 37.72
C GLY A 17 30.43 13.23 37.52
N SER A 18 29.59 12.92 38.51
CA SER A 18 28.49 11.96 38.36
C SER A 18 27.37 12.51 37.47
N ALA A 19 26.42 11.66 37.10
CA ALA A 19 25.29 12.07 36.29
C ALA A 19 24.46 13.16 37.00
N ALA A 20 24.23 14.29 36.33
CA ALA A 20 23.26 15.27 36.79
C ALA A 20 21.84 14.65 36.81
N GLN A 21 20.92 15.19 37.60
CA GLN A 21 19.55 14.65 37.62
C GLN A 21 18.81 14.90 36.30
N ARG A 22 18.98 16.08 35.69
CA ARG A 22 18.30 16.46 34.46
C ARG A 22 19.07 17.55 33.72
N PHE A 23 19.16 17.41 32.40
CA PHE A 23 19.45 18.50 31.47
C PHE A 23 18.20 18.75 30.61
N SER A 24 17.71 19.99 30.57
CA SER A 24 16.49 20.35 29.82
C SER A 24 16.72 21.64 29.05
N ASN A 25 16.75 21.54 27.73
CA ASN A 25 16.79 22.66 26.80
C ASN A 25 15.41 22.84 26.17
N LEU A 26 14.66 23.83 26.65
CA LEU A 26 13.29 24.13 26.20
C LEU A 26 13.29 25.42 25.37
N SER A 27 13.15 25.28 24.06
CA SER A 27 13.21 26.35 23.06
C SER A 27 14.48 27.22 23.10
N GLY A 28 15.53 26.78 23.78
CA GLY A 28 16.82 27.47 23.90
C GLY A 28 17.87 26.97 22.92
N THR A 29 19.00 27.67 22.90
CA THR A 29 20.14 27.35 22.02
C THR A 29 21.36 26.99 22.87
N VAL A 30 21.98 25.85 22.59
CA VAL A 30 23.24 25.41 23.22
C VAL A 30 24.24 25.06 22.13
N GLU A 31 25.38 25.75 22.11
CA GLU A 31 26.37 25.68 21.05
C GLU A 31 27.78 25.61 21.60
N SER A 32 28.65 24.87 20.93
CA SER A 32 30.09 24.82 21.21
C SER A 32 30.88 24.76 19.91
N GLU A 33 32.00 25.48 19.80
CA GLU A 33 32.99 25.26 18.72
C GLU A 33 33.75 23.94 18.92
N GLY A 34 33.83 23.46 20.16
CA GLY A 34 34.42 22.18 20.56
C GLY A 34 33.40 21.05 20.62
N ALA A 35 33.71 20.05 21.45
CA ALA A 35 32.81 18.94 21.74
C ALA A 35 31.80 19.32 22.83
N ILE A 36 30.63 18.67 22.82
CA ILE A 36 29.65 18.76 23.90
C ILE A 36 29.53 17.37 24.54
N ALA A 37 29.69 17.29 25.86
CA ALA A 37 29.49 16.06 26.64
C ALA A 37 28.41 16.28 27.71
N ILE A 38 27.36 15.47 27.71
CA ILE A 38 26.25 15.54 28.67
C ILE A 38 26.17 14.21 29.42
N ASN A 39 26.33 14.25 30.74
CA ASN A 39 26.12 13.13 31.64
C ASN A 39 24.99 13.47 32.62
N ALA A 40 23.79 12.96 32.36
CA ALA A 40 22.60 13.25 33.17
C ALA A 40 21.59 12.11 33.12
N ALA A 41 20.87 11.81 34.20
CA ALA A 41 19.85 10.76 34.21
C ALA A 41 18.74 11.01 33.17
N SER A 42 18.35 12.26 32.92
CA SER A 42 17.40 12.62 31.86
C SER A 42 17.91 13.80 31.03
N VAL A 43 17.84 13.66 29.72
CA VAL A 43 18.21 14.69 28.74
C VAL A 43 17.02 14.98 27.85
N GLU A 44 16.61 16.24 27.82
CA GLU A 44 15.51 16.71 26.98
C GLU A 44 15.96 17.94 26.18
N ASN A 45 15.76 17.86 24.86
CA ASN A 45 15.84 18.98 23.94
C ASN A 45 14.47 19.06 23.27
N ALA A 46 13.72 20.14 23.49
CA ALA A 46 12.34 20.24 23.03
C ALA A 46 11.85 21.68 22.86
N LYS A 47 10.76 21.90 22.12
CA LYS A 47 9.98 23.15 22.23
C LYS A 47 9.40 23.27 23.65
N ALA A 48 9.38 24.47 24.22
CA ALA A 48 8.82 24.75 25.54
C ALA A 48 7.28 24.58 25.56
N GLU A 49 6.64 25.00 24.48
CA GLU A 49 5.21 24.82 24.20
C GLU A 49 5.03 24.28 22.78
N PHE A 50 4.37 23.14 22.65
CA PHE A 50 3.93 22.60 21.37
C PHE A 50 2.67 21.78 21.58
N GLU A 51 1.63 22.06 20.80
CA GLU A 51 0.36 21.36 20.89
C GLU A 51 -0.30 21.34 19.52
N LEU A 52 -0.68 20.15 19.06
CA LEU A 52 -1.50 19.98 17.86
C LEU A 52 -2.98 20.07 18.26
N GLY A 53 -3.76 20.80 17.48
CA GLY A 53 -5.22 20.89 17.59
C GLY A 53 -5.88 20.48 16.29
N GLN A 54 -7.07 19.88 16.42
CA GLN A 54 -7.90 19.49 15.29
C GLN A 54 -8.99 20.53 15.06
N SER A 55 -9.21 20.88 13.80
CA SER A 55 -10.31 21.76 13.38
C SER A 55 -10.97 21.21 12.14
N ILE A 56 -12.28 21.47 11.98
CA ILE A 56 -13.00 21.17 10.74
C ILE A 56 -12.78 22.35 9.80
N VAL A 57 -12.22 22.10 8.62
CA VAL A 57 -11.96 23.15 7.62
C VAL A 57 -12.99 23.17 6.49
N THR A 58 -13.66 22.04 6.25
CA THR A 58 -14.78 21.97 5.31
C THR A 58 -15.66 20.75 5.63
N GLY A 59 -16.85 20.72 5.06
CA GLY A 59 -17.75 19.58 5.16
C GLY A 59 -18.98 19.72 4.28
N SER A 60 -19.70 18.62 4.11
CA SER A 60 -20.95 18.55 3.35
C SER A 60 -21.92 17.60 4.04
N LEU A 61 -23.22 17.86 3.90
CA LEU A 61 -24.26 16.91 4.26
C LEU A 61 -25.00 16.47 3.03
N ASP A 62 -25.56 15.26 3.06
CA ASP A 62 -26.48 14.76 2.05
C ASP A 62 -27.63 14.04 2.75
N TRP A 63 -28.87 14.41 2.43
CA TRP A 63 -30.08 13.86 3.02
C TRP A 63 -30.89 13.17 1.94
N GLN A 64 -30.71 11.86 1.78
CA GLN A 64 -31.37 11.11 0.72
C GLN A 64 -32.61 10.41 1.23
N CYS A 65 -33.78 10.85 0.78
CA CYS A 65 -35.02 10.17 1.12
C CYS A 65 -35.09 8.78 0.49
N SER A 66 -35.24 7.76 1.32
CA SER A 66 -35.41 6.38 0.88
C SER A 66 -36.80 5.83 1.15
N GLN A 67 -37.64 6.44 2.00
CA GLN A 67 -39.04 6.05 2.17
C GLN A 67 -40.00 7.23 2.41
N HIS A 68 -41.25 7.05 1.93
CA HIS A 68 -42.34 8.04 2.04
C HIS A 68 -42.03 9.40 1.39
N CYS A 69 -41.23 9.39 0.31
CA CYS A 69 -40.68 10.60 -0.32
C CYS A 69 -41.67 11.41 -1.16
N GLY A 70 -42.83 10.84 -1.52
CA GLY A 70 -43.80 11.43 -2.46
C GLY A 70 -44.70 12.52 -1.88
N GLY A 71 -44.45 13.00 -0.66
CA GLY A 71 -45.14 14.17 -0.07
C GLY A 71 -46.58 13.94 0.43
N HIS A 72 -47.18 12.78 0.16
CA HIS A 72 -48.54 12.44 0.65
C HIS A 72 -48.56 11.95 2.10
N ASP A 73 -47.42 11.49 2.62
CA ASP A 73 -47.26 11.03 3.99
C ASP A 73 -46.78 12.17 4.90
N SER A 74 -47.14 12.12 6.18
CA SER A 74 -46.70 13.11 7.19
C SER A 74 -45.27 12.90 7.68
N PHE A 75 -44.60 11.84 7.20
CA PHE A 75 -43.22 11.54 7.56
C PHE A 75 -42.40 10.98 6.39
N LYS A 76 -41.08 11.12 6.48
CA LYS A 76 -40.05 10.55 5.60
C LYS A 76 -39.05 9.71 6.39
N ARG A 77 -38.32 8.85 5.68
CA ARG A 77 -37.12 8.13 6.14
C ARG A 77 -36.08 8.14 5.05
N GLY A 78 -34.82 7.96 5.42
CA GLY A 78 -33.73 8.05 4.48
C GLY A 78 -32.37 7.74 5.08
N HIS A 79 -31.36 8.04 4.29
CA HIS A 79 -29.95 7.95 4.64
C HIS A 79 -29.38 9.36 4.67
N ILE A 80 -28.46 9.59 5.61
CA ILE A 80 -27.74 10.85 5.72
C ILE A 80 -26.27 10.52 5.63
N THR A 81 -25.55 11.18 4.73
CA THR A 81 -24.10 11.13 4.68
C THR A 81 -23.57 12.47 5.14
N ILE A 82 -22.64 12.46 6.09
CA ILE A 82 -21.92 13.66 6.52
C ILE A 82 -20.45 13.42 6.18
N ASN A 83 -19.90 14.28 5.33
CA ASN A 83 -18.46 14.30 5.06
C ASN A 83 -17.87 15.52 5.76
N GLN A 84 -16.79 15.32 6.50
CA GLN A 84 -16.06 16.39 7.18
C GLN A 84 -14.58 16.24 6.84
N THR A 85 -13.90 17.36 6.58
CA THR A 85 -12.44 17.39 6.47
C THR A 85 -11.88 18.04 7.72
N PHE A 86 -11.13 17.23 8.47
CA PHE A 86 -10.33 17.70 9.59
C PHE A 86 -8.96 18.14 9.10
N VAL A 87 -8.44 19.21 9.68
CA VAL A 87 -7.01 19.54 9.65
C VAL A 87 -6.51 19.53 11.07
N GLU A 88 -5.40 18.85 11.28
CA GLU A 88 -4.65 18.89 12.52
C GLU A 88 -3.38 19.70 12.32
N SER A 89 -3.26 20.81 13.05
CA SER A 89 -2.14 21.75 12.95
C SER A 89 -1.76 22.29 14.33
N ALA A 90 -0.61 22.96 14.46
CA ALA A 90 -0.18 23.47 15.76
C ALA A 90 -1.09 24.63 16.23
N ILE A 91 -1.63 24.49 17.44
CA ILE A 91 -2.36 25.54 18.17
C ILE A 91 -1.47 26.24 19.21
N LYS A 92 -0.34 25.61 19.58
CA LYS A 92 0.78 26.23 20.28
C LYS A 92 2.06 25.84 19.58
N ASP A 93 2.93 26.80 19.33
CA ASP A 93 4.18 26.57 18.62
C ASP A 93 5.27 27.55 19.11
N SER A 94 6.00 27.16 20.15
CA SER A 94 7.20 27.87 20.58
C SER A 94 8.40 27.55 19.67
N PRO A 95 9.46 28.37 19.63
CA PRO A 95 10.59 28.11 18.77
C PRO A 95 11.29 26.78 19.09
N SER A 96 11.87 26.12 18.08
CA SER A 96 12.59 24.86 18.28
C SER A 96 13.84 25.03 19.15
N ALA A 97 14.08 24.07 20.05
CA ALA A 97 15.34 23.98 20.78
C ALA A 97 16.47 23.48 19.86
N ARG A 98 17.70 23.93 20.15
CA ARG A 98 18.89 23.61 19.37
C ARG A 98 20.05 23.28 20.28
N LEU A 99 20.71 22.15 20.03
CA LEU A 99 21.94 21.75 20.70
C LEU A 99 22.95 21.24 19.66
N VAL A 100 24.04 21.97 19.46
CA VAL A 100 24.98 21.72 18.36
C VAL A 100 26.43 21.80 18.80
N ALA A 101 27.17 20.71 18.56
CA ALA A 101 28.62 20.64 18.79
C ALA A 101 29.40 20.89 17.49
N GLY A 102 30.46 21.70 17.59
CA GLY A 102 31.40 21.98 16.51
C GLY A 102 32.35 20.81 16.25
N LYS A 103 32.49 19.88 17.20
CA LYS A 103 33.13 18.57 17.06
C LYS A 103 32.13 17.46 17.40
N ASP A 104 32.44 16.61 18.38
CA ASP A 104 31.61 15.47 18.80
C ASP A 104 30.54 15.90 19.82
N LEU A 105 29.38 15.22 19.80
CA LEU A 105 28.32 15.34 20.79
C LEU A 105 28.12 13.97 21.46
N ASP A 106 28.47 13.87 22.74
CA ASP A 106 28.31 12.65 23.52
C ASP A 106 27.25 12.85 24.61
N VAL A 107 26.19 12.04 24.57
CA VAL A 107 25.08 12.07 25.52
C VAL A 107 25.00 10.72 26.23
N GLN A 108 25.16 10.75 27.55
CA GLN A 108 24.93 9.60 28.43
C GLN A 108 23.78 9.91 29.38
N ALA A 109 22.71 9.11 29.29
CA ALA A 109 21.53 9.29 30.12
C ALA A 109 20.75 7.99 30.34
N ASP A 110 19.74 8.00 31.20
CA ASP A 110 18.74 6.93 31.21
C ASP A 110 17.70 7.16 30.11
N ASN A 111 17.26 8.40 29.93
CA ASN A 111 16.24 8.77 28.94
C ASN A 111 16.69 10.00 28.15
N VAL A 112 16.70 9.88 26.82
CA VAL A 112 17.02 10.96 25.89
C VAL A 112 15.80 11.27 25.02
N GLN A 113 15.37 12.53 25.05
CA GLN A 113 14.25 13.01 24.25
C GLN A 113 14.66 14.19 23.40
N ASN A 114 14.51 14.07 22.08
CA ASN A 114 14.59 15.16 21.13
C ASN A 114 13.22 15.34 20.49
N ARG A 115 12.50 16.42 20.83
CA ARG A 115 11.12 16.63 20.39
C ARG A 115 11.03 17.94 19.61
N TYR A 116 10.65 17.85 18.34
CA TYR A 116 10.49 19.01 17.43
C TYR A 116 11.66 20.02 17.53
N SER A 117 12.87 19.47 17.60
CA SER A 117 14.12 20.16 17.95
C SER A 117 15.34 19.54 17.25
N LEU A 118 16.50 20.18 17.38
CA LEU A 118 17.76 19.77 16.74
C LEU A 118 18.82 19.35 17.76
N LEU A 119 19.34 18.13 17.62
CA LEU A 119 20.63 17.68 18.17
C LEU A 119 21.60 17.44 17.01
N ALA A 120 22.76 18.10 17.00
CA ALA A 120 23.73 17.96 15.91
C ALA A 120 25.19 17.97 16.37
N ALA A 121 26.03 17.28 15.60
CA ALA A 121 27.49 17.32 15.71
C ALA A 121 28.12 17.50 14.32
N ASN A 122 29.17 18.29 14.20
CA ASN A 122 29.99 18.26 12.97
C ASN A 122 30.87 17.01 12.91
N GLY A 123 31.31 16.50 14.06
CA GLY A 123 31.98 15.22 14.23
C GLY A 123 30.97 14.07 14.37
N ASN A 124 31.15 13.23 15.38
CA ASN A 124 30.25 12.12 15.71
C ASN A 124 29.16 12.55 16.71
N LEU A 125 28.01 11.90 16.64
CA LEU A 125 26.96 11.98 17.64
C LEU A 125 26.86 10.61 18.33
N THR A 126 27.14 10.54 19.63
CA THR A 126 26.99 9.32 20.42
C THR A 126 25.88 9.51 21.45
N ILE A 127 24.90 8.60 21.47
CA ILE A 127 23.88 8.54 22.51
C ILE A 127 23.94 7.16 23.17
N THR A 128 24.21 7.14 24.47
CA THR A 128 24.05 5.94 25.31
C THR A 128 22.89 6.15 26.26
N ALA A 129 21.82 5.37 26.10
CA ALA A 129 20.57 5.55 26.84
C ALA A 129 19.88 4.24 27.23
N ASN A 130 18.91 4.27 28.15
CA ASN A 130 17.94 3.18 28.27
C ASN A 130 16.82 3.34 27.23
N ASP A 131 16.30 4.56 27.06
CA ASP A 131 15.32 4.90 26.03
C ASP A 131 15.76 6.13 25.22
N LEU A 132 15.44 6.11 23.92
CA LEU A 132 15.61 7.23 23.02
C LEU A 132 14.31 7.52 22.27
N LEU A 133 13.83 8.75 22.40
CA LEU A 133 12.70 9.29 21.64
C LEU A 133 13.16 10.45 20.75
N ASN A 134 13.10 10.27 19.44
CA ASN A 134 13.21 11.37 18.46
C ASN A 134 11.84 11.61 17.83
N GLN A 135 11.17 12.69 18.22
CA GLN A 135 9.75 12.91 17.95
C GLN A 135 9.49 14.26 17.28
N GLY A 136 9.29 14.25 15.97
CA GLY A 136 8.71 15.37 15.22
C GLY A 136 7.19 15.26 15.14
N ALA A 137 6.57 16.20 14.44
CA ALA A 137 5.13 16.20 14.18
C ALA A 137 4.83 16.64 12.73
N SER A 138 3.82 16.02 12.14
CA SER A 138 3.23 16.43 10.86
C SER A 138 1.90 17.13 11.12
N GLU A 139 1.59 18.12 10.28
CA GLU A 139 0.19 18.44 10.04
C GLU A 139 -0.44 17.31 9.23
N ARG A 140 -1.74 17.09 9.38
CA ARG A 140 -2.44 16.06 8.61
C ARG A 140 -3.87 16.47 8.30
N THR A 141 -4.37 15.92 7.21
CA THR A 141 -5.77 16.06 6.80
C THR A 141 -6.50 14.75 7.06
N GLY A 142 -7.65 14.82 7.72
CA GLY A 142 -8.52 13.68 8.00
C GLY A 142 -9.80 13.79 7.17
N GLN A 143 -10.09 12.77 6.36
CA GLN A 143 -11.36 12.64 5.65
C GLN A 143 -12.30 11.76 6.46
N ASN A 144 -13.32 12.37 7.06
CA ASN A 144 -14.30 11.68 7.88
C ASN A 144 -15.62 11.53 7.13
N THR A 145 -16.14 10.30 7.12
CA THR A 145 -17.45 9.98 6.56
C THR A 145 -18.31 9.32 7.63
N ILE A 146 -19.44 9.95 7.92
CA ILE A 146 -20.45 9.44 8.83
C ILE A 146 -21.67 9.05 8.01
N LYS A 147 -22.12 7.80 8.17
CA LYS A 147 -23.33 7.28 7.53
C LYS A 147 -24.40 7.09 8.59
N ILE A 148 -25.53 7.75 8.44
CA ILE A 148 -26.64 7.73 9.39
C ILE A 148 -27.91 7.23 8.69
N ARG A 149 -28.70 6.43 9.40
CA ARG A 149 -30.02 5.99 8.95
C ARG A 149 -31.12 6.60 9.80
N ALA A 150 -32.11 7.21 9.15
CA ALA A 150 -33.32 7.66 9.82
C ALA A 150 -34.29 6.47 10.04
N GLN A 151 -34.16 5.77 11.16
CA GLN A 151 -35.04 4.65 11.52
C GLN A 151 -36.40 5.12 12.07
N GLY A 152 -36.44 6.28 12.73
CA GLY A 152 -37.67 6.91 13.23
C GLY A 152 -38.56 7.47 12.10
N ARG A 153 -39.73 8.01 12.45
CA ARG A 153 -40.56 8.80 11.52
C ARG A 153 -40.11 10.26 11.60
N VAL A 154 -39.56 10.81 10.53
CA VAL A 154 -39.13 12.22 10.48
C VAL A 154 -40.21 13.02 9.79
N ASN A 155 -40.70 14.12 10.37
CA ASN A 155 -41.77 14.92 9.75
C ASN A 155 -41.40 15.38 8.33
N THR A 156 -42.34 15.28 7.39
CA THR A 156 -42.11 15.60 5.96
C THR A 156 -41.62 17.02 5.75
N GLY A 157 -42.22 18.02 6.42
CA GLY A 157 -41.80 19.42 6.29
C GLY A 157 -40.39 19.66 6.82
N TYR A 158 -40.03 18.98 7.91
CA TYR A 158 -38.66 19.03 8.45
C TYR A 158 -37.65 18.38 7.49
N TRP A 159 -37.97 17.22 6.94
CA TRP A 159 -37.12 16.55 5.97
C TRP A 159 -36.93 17.40 4.70
N ASP A 160 -38.02 17.93 4.13
CA ASP A 160 -37.98 18.74 2.91
C ASP A 160 -37.20 20.03 3.10
N GLN A 161 -37.31 20.65 4.27
CA GLN A 161 -36.48 21.80 4.65
C GLN A 161 -34.98 21.43 4.63
N MET A 162 -34.61 20.25 5.14
CA MET A 162 -33.22 19.79 5.13
C MET A 162 -32.76 19.46 3.70
N ASP A 163 -33.47 18.57 3.02
CA ASP A 163 -33.12 17.98 1.71
C ASP A 163 -33.07 19.02 0.58
N PHE A 164 -34.04 19.95 0.52
CA PHE A 164 -34.18 20.85 -0.62
C PHE A 164 -33.75 22.30 -0.36
N ILE A 165 -33.59 22.73 0.89
CA ILE A 165 -33.32 24.14 1.23
C ILE A 165 -32.02 24.28 2.02
N ASP A 166 -32.00 23.78 3.25
CA ASP A 166 -30.92 24.06 4.19
C ASP A 166 -29.60 23.39 3.78
N VAL A 167 -29.64 22.11 3.40
CA VAL A 167 -28.45 21.36 2.99
C VAL A 167 -27.93 21.81 1.62
N PRO A 168 -28.76 21.95 0.56
CA PRO A 168 -28.28 22.47 -0.72
C PRO A 168 -27.71 23.89 -0.64
N ALA A 169 -28.35 24.78 0.13
CA ALA A 169 -27.83 26.14 0.32
C ALA A 169 -26.47 26.13 1.05
N PHE A 170 -26.32 25.30 2.08
CA PHE A 170 -25.05 25.13 2.78
C PHE A 170 -23.97 24.55 1.84
N ASN A 171 -24.25 23.44 1.15
CA ASN A 171 -23.30 22.81 0.24
C ASN A 171 -22.90 23.75 -0.91
N ALA A 172 -23.81 24.58 -1.42
CA ALA A 172 -23.50 25.58 -2.43
C ALA A 172 -22.58 26.69 -1.89
N ALA A 173 -22.77 27.12 -0.64
CA ALA A 173 -21.87 28.08 0.01
C ALA A 173 -20.47 27.49 0.21
N VAL A 174 -20.37 26.23 0.64
CA VAL A 174 -19.11 25.50 0.76
C VAL A 174 -18.40 25.35 -0.59
N ALA A 175 -19.14 25.00 -1.65
CA ALA A 175 -18.60 24.92 -3.01
C ALA A 175 -18.09 26.27 -3.52
N ALA A 176 -18.63 27.38 -3.02
CA ALA A 176 -18.14 28.75 -3.28
C ALA A 176 -16.99 29.18 -2.35
N GLY A 177 -16.46 28.28 -1.51
CA GLY A 177 -15.37 28.55 -0.57
C GLY A 177 -15.79 29.14 0.78
N ASN A 178 -17.09 29.24 1.06
CA ASN A 178 -17.63 29.85 2.28
C ASN A 178 -18.12 28.80 3.26
N PHE A 179 -17.20 28.11 3.95
CA PHE A 179 -17.55 27.14 5.00
C PHE A 179 -17.86 27.85 6.33
N ASP A 180 -19.09 27.69 6.82
CA ASP A 180 -19.52 28.15 8.14
C ASP A 180 -19.58 26.97 9.13
N PRO A 181 -18.61 26.82 10.05
CA PRO A 181 -18.56 25.70 10.98
C PRO A 181 -19.72 25.69 11.99
N VAL A 182 -20.26 26.86 12.35
CA VAL A 182 -21.40 26.95 13.28
C VAL A 182 -22.66 26.45 12.61
N ARG A 183 -22.91 26.90 11.37
CA ARG A 183 -24.04 26.41 10.57
C ARG A 183 -23.91 24.92 10.28
N PHE A 184 -22.70 24.43 10.02
CA PHE A 184 -22.45 23.01 9.78
C PHE A 184 -22.83 22.14 10.98
N GLU A 185 -22.35 22.49 12.18
CA GLU A 185 -22.69 21.75 13.41
C GLU A 185 -24.18 21.87 13.76
N GLU A 186 -24.82 23.03 13.48
CA GLU A 186 -26.27 23.17 13.59
C GLU A 186 -27.00 22.14 12.69
N LEU A 187 -26.63 22.05 11.41
CA LEU A 187 -27.24 21.11 10.46
C LEU A 187 -26.92 19.65 10.77
N LYS A 188 -25.73 19.35 11.31
CA LYS A 188 -25.36 18.01 11.77
C LYS A 188 -26.18 17.58 12.99
N SER A 189 -26.34 18.46 13.98
CA SER A 189 -27.08 18.18 15.22
C SER A 189 -28.53 17.75 14.98
N ARG A 190 -29.13 18.21 13.87
CA ARG A 190 -30.46 17.85 13.38
C ARG A 190 -30.65 16.35 13.04
N SER A 191 -29.56 15.59 13.00
CA SER A 191 -29.55 14.15 12.73
C SER A 191 -29.07 13.28 13.92
N THR A 192 -29.11 13.79 15.14
CA THR A 192 -28.50 13.12 16.32
C THR A 192 -29.49 12.55 17.35
N ASP A 193 -30.80 12.83 17.21
CA ASP A 193 -31.79 12.29 18.15
C ASP A 193 -32.15 10.81 17.88
N SER A 194 -32.97 10.23 18.76
CA SER A 194 -33.39 8.82 18.72
C SER A 194 -34.03 8.32 17.41
N ARG A 195 -34.40 9.21 16.48
CA ARG A 195 -34.92 8.85 15.15
C ARG A 195 -33.81 8.46 14.19
N PHE A 196 -32.57 8.81 14.49
CA PHE A 196 -31.40 8.61 13.67
C PHE A 196 -30.44 7.63 14.34
N ILE A 197 -29.80 6.78 13.54
CA ILE A 197 -28.82 5.81 14.00
C ILE A 197 -27.58 5.94 13.13
N GLU A 198 -26.45 6.25 13.76
CA GLU A 198 -25.14 6.16 13.12
C GLU A 198 -24.82 4.70 12.79
N GLN A 199 -24.52 4.45 11.52
CA GLN A 199 -24.21 3.13 11.00
C GLN A 199 -22.70 2.93 10.88
N SER A 200 -21.98 3.97 10.46
CA SER A 200 -20.53 4.01 10.43
C SER A 200 -20.00 5.43 10.59
N ASN A 201 -18.78 5.53 11.11
CA ASN A 201 -18.03 6.75 11.29
C ASN A 201 -16.55 6.42 11.16
N VAL A 202 -15.95 6.81 10.03
CA VAL A 202 -14.60 6.43 9.66
C VAL A 202 -13.84 7.67 9.26
N THR A 203 -12.67 7.88 9.86
CA THR A 203 -11.72 8.92 9.45
C THR A 203 -10.49 8.30 8.82
N VAL A 204 -10.16 8.72 7.61
CA VAL A 204 -8.91 8.37 6.96
C VAL A 204 -7.98 9.59 7.03
N TRP A 205 -6.87 9.43 7.72
CA TRP A 205 -5.85 10.45 7.91
C TRP A 205 -4.73 10.30 6.87
N SER A 206 -4.30 11.42 6.32
CA SER A 206 -3.13 11.53 5.45
C SER A 206 -2.24 12.64 5.99
N ASP A 207 -0.96 12.34 6.24
CA ASP A 207 0.04 13.33 6.63
C ASP A 207 0.34 14.31 5.50
N ASP A 208 0.58 15.58 5.87
CA ASP A 208 1.13 16.58 4.98
C ASP A 208 2.56 16.18 4.58
N PRO A 209 2.89 16.14 3.27
CA PRO A 209 4.22 15.79 2.80
C PRO A 209 5.30 16.81 3.20
N GLN A 210 4.94 18.06 3.54
CA GLN A 210 5.92 19.10 3.86
C GLN A 210 6.37 19.00 5.33
N PRO A 211 7.68 18.86 5.60
CA PRO A 211 8.16 18.79 6.97
C PRO A 211 8.04 20.17 7.64
N LYS A 212 7.28 20.25 8.75
CA LYS A 212 7.07 21.50 9.51
C LYS A 212 7.69 21.46 10.89
N TYR A 213 7.38 20.42 11.68
CA TYR A 213 7.81 20.32 13.08
C TYR A 213 8.84 19.21 13.24
N ALA A 214 10.03 19.43 12.66
CA ALA A 214 11.06 18.41 12.56
C ALA A 214 11.74 18.12 13.90
N ALA A 215 12.01 16.85 14.20
CA ALA A 215 12.95 16.42 15.23
C ALA A 215 14.16 15.75 14.58
N THR A 216 15.33 16.37 14.70
CA THR A 216 16.54 15.93 13.99
C THR A 216 17.64 15.54 14.97
N LEU A 217 18.18 14.34 14.79
CA LEU A 217 19.46 13.89 15.32
C LEU A 217 20.43 13.76 14.15
N GLN A 218 21.55 14.48 14.16
CA GLN A 218 22.49 14.40 13.05
C GLN A 218 23.96 14.49 13.41
N ALA A 219 24.80 13.92 12.55
CA ALA A 219 26.25 14.03 12.62
C ALA A 219 26.86 14.22 11.22
N GLY A 220 27.93 15.01 11.10
CA GLY A 220 28.77 15.03 9.91
C GLY A 220 29.58 13.73 9.75
N GLY A 221 29.95 13.11 10.86
CA GLY A 221 30.54 11.79 10.96
C GLY A 221 29.50 10.70 11.19
N THR A 222 29.74 9.85 12.18
CA THR A 222 28.85 8.73 12.51
C THR A 222 27.86 9.12 13.59
N VAL A 223 26.60 8.71 13.44
CA VAL A 223 25.63 8.67 14.53
C VAL A 223 25.66 7.28 15.17
N ASN A 224 26.05 7.19 16.43
CA ASN A 224 26.09 5.95 17.22
C ASN A 224 25.02 6.01 18.32
N LEU A 225 24.01 5.14 18.23
CA LEU A 225 22.95 5.04 19.21
C LEU A 225 23.06 3.67 19.89
N ASN A 226 23.37 3.67 21.19
CA ASN A 226 23.43 2.47 22.02
C ASN A 226 22.34 2.55 23.10
N VAL A 227 21.21 1.90 22.85
CA VAL A 227 19.99 2.07 23.64
C VAL A 227 19.56 0.74 24.25
N ALA A 228 19.48 0.66 25.57
CA ALA A 228 19.30 -0.61 26.27
C ALA A 228 17.87 -1.20 26.14
N ARG A 229 16.84 -0.37 25.90
CA ARG A 229 15.45 -0.82 25.81
C ARG A 229 14.78 -0.44 24.50
N THR A 230 14.41 0.82 24.30
CA THR A 230 13.59 1.20 23.13
C THR A 230 14.12 2.42 22.40
N VAL A 231 14.15 2.31 21.07
CA VAL A 231 14.36 3.44 20.17
C VAL A 231 13.07 3.73 19.43
N GLN A 232 12.58 4.96 19.54
CA GLN A 232 11.48 5.45 18.74
C GLN A 232 11.93 6.67 17.93
N ASN A 233 11.92 6.52 16.61
CA ASN A 233 12.09 7.62 15.66
C ASN A 233 10.77 7.87 14.94
N GLY A 234 10.12 8.99 15.21
CA GLY A 234 8.79 9.30 14.69
C GLY A 234 7.71 9.45 15.75
N SER A 235 6.59 10.04 15.35
CA SER A 235 5.40 10.17 16.20
C SER A 235 4.44 9.00 15.97
N LEU A 236 4.23 8.19 17.00
CA LEU A 236 3.12 7.24 17.06
C LEU A 236 1.89 7.97 17.59
N ARG A 237 0.81 8.01 16.80
CA ARG A 237 -0.43 8.69 17.17
C ARG A 237 -1.38 7.71 17.86
N ALA A 238 -2.13 8.17 18.86
CA ALA A 238 -2.97 7.33 19.73
C ALA A 238 -4.11 6.59 19.02
N ASN A 239 -4.45 6.97 17.78
CA ASN A 239 -5.60 6.43 17.06
C ASN A 239 -5.15 5.30 16.13
N ASN A 240 -4.87 4.14 16.72
CA ASN A 240 -4.54 2.86 16.06
C ASN A 240 -3.20 2.78 15.31
N THR A 241 -2.34 3.79 15.36
CA THR A 241 -1.06 3.78 14.62
C THR A 241 -0.11 2.67 15.10
N PRO A 242 0.10 2.47 16.41
CA PRO A 242 0.86 1.33 16.92
C PRO A 242 0.27 -0.01 16.49
N GLU A 243 -1.05 -0.14 16.52
CA GLU A 243 -1.78 -1.37 16.22
C GLU A 243 -1.75 -1.70 14.72
N ILE A 244 -1.76 -0.70 13.84
CA ILE A 244 -1.54 -0.88 12.40
C ILE A 244 -0.09 -1.27 12.13
N LEU A 245 0.87 -0.53 12.71
CA LEU A 245 2.30 -0.77 12.53
C LEU A 245 2.72 -2.17 13.00
N THR A 246 2.19 -2.61 14.13
CA THR A 246 2.45 -3.94 14.72
C THR A 246 1.48 -5.01 14.20
N GLY A 247 0.43 -4.60 13.48
CA GLY A 247 -0.68 -5.40 12.92
C GLY A 247 -1.54 -6.12 13.93
N THR A 248 -1.64 -5.59 15.14
CA THR A 248 -2.56 -6.07 16.17
C THR A 248 -3.97 -5.54 15.99
N LEU A 249 -4.20 -4.51 15.15
CA LEU A 249 -5.54 -3.94 14.91
C LEU A 249 -6.51 -4.99 14.33
N GLY A 250 -6.02 -5.94 13.53
CA GLY A 250 -6.85 -6.89 12.78
C GLY A 250 -7.41 -6.29 11.49
N GLU A 251 -7.61 -7.12 10.46
CA GLU A 251 -7.99 -6.67 9.11
C GLU A 251 -9.49 -6.38 8.94
N ASP A 252 -10.33 -6.84 9.86
CA ASP A 252 -11.78 -6.62 9.85
C ASP A 252 -12.23 -5.79 11.06
N GLN A 253 -12.61 -4.54 10.79
CA GLN A 253 -13.15 -3.60 11.78
C GLN A 253 -14.65 -3.32 11.56
N THR A 254 -15.35 -4.17 10.80
CA THR A 254 -16.78 -3.98 10.48
C THR A 254 -17.71 -4.24 11.67
N ALA A 255 -17.27 -5.06 12.65
CA ALA A 255 -18.04 -5.43 13.83
C ALA A 255 -18.06 -4.35 14.94
N LEU A 256 -17.18 -3.35 14.86
CA LEU A 256 -17.15 -2.23 15.80
C LEU A 256 -18.36 -1.33 15.56
N LYS A 257 -19.42 -1.56 16.34
CA LYS A 257 -20.62 -0.73 16.36
C LYS A 257 -20.26 0.64 16.92
N VAL A 258 -20.15 1.63 16.03
CA VAL A 258 -20.12 3.06 16.37
C VAL A 258 -18.85 3.48 17.14
N GLY A 259 -17.94 4.16 16.45
CA GLY A 259 -16.73 4.74 17.03
C GLY A 259 -15.72 5.06 15.93
N GLY A 260 -15.31 6.34 15.82
CA GLY A 260 -14.40 6.83 14.79
C GLY A 260 -13.16 5.97 14.63
N ILE A 261 -13.14 5.12 13.59
CA ILE A 261 -11.95 4.38 13.21
C ILE A 261 -11.06 5.36 12.45
N ASP A 262 -9.90 5.63 13.02
CA ASP A 262 -8.88 6.44 12.39
C ASP A 262 -7.84 5.54 11.72
N ILE A 263 -7.70 5.69 10.41
CA ILE A 263 -6.71 4.97 9.61
C ILE A 263 -5.71 5.99 9.08
N THR A 264 -4.46 5.88 9.49
CA THR A 264 -3.38 6.72 8.94
C THR A 264 -2.77 6.01 7.73
N ILE A 265 -2.90 6.61 6.55
CA ILE A 265 -2.27 6.14 5.32
C ILE A 265 -1.12 7.08 4.99
N ASN A 266 0.09 6.54 4.97
CA ASN A 266 1.25 7.29 4.52
C ASN A 266 1.34 7.19 2.99
N LYS A 267 1.69 8.29 2.33
CA LYS A 267 2.14 8.24 0.94
C LYS A 267 3.58 7.75 0.90
N GLN A 268 3.93 6.97 -0.13
CA GLN A 268 5.33 6.70 -0.46
C GLN A 268 6.03 8.03 -0.78
N ALA A 269 7.35 8.08 -0.55
CA ALA A 269 8.17 9.09 -1.19
C ALA A 269 8.02 8.87 -2.72
N SER A 270 7.64 9.91 -3.47
CA SER A 270 7.23 9.79 -4.89
C SER A 270 8.16 8.90 -5.72
N GLU A 271 7.62 7.87 -6.40
CA GLU A 271 8.36 7.14 -7.44
C GLU A 271 8.49 8.00 -8.71
N ALA A 272 9.71 8.32 -9.15
CA ALA A 272 10.04 8.48 -10.57
C ALA A 272 11.57 8.48 -10.81
N SER A 273 12.06 7.39 -11.39
CA SER A 273 13.36 7.22 -12.06
C SER A 273 14.61 7.61 -11.26
N ALA A 274 15.45 6.61 -11.01
CA ALA A 274 16.89 6.82 -10.87
C ALA A 274 17.43 7.49 -12.15
N ALA A 275 17.28 8.81 -12.27
CA ALA A 275 17.99 9.59 -13.25
C ALA A 275 19.45 9.62 -12.78
N SER A 276 20.30 8.89 -13.48
CA SER A 276 21.74 9.09 -13.40
C SER A 276 22.03 10.53 -13.81
N VAL A 277 22.61 11.29 -12.88
CA VAL A 277 23.08 12.66 -13.11
C VAL A 277 24.02 12.63 -14.32
N ALA A 278 23.68 13.35 -15.39
CA ALA A 278 24.57 13.53 -16.53
C ALA A 278 25.82 14.31 -16.07
N SER A 279 26.99 13.94 -16.57
CA SER A 279 28.25 14.62 -16.25
C SER A 279 28.26 16.07 -16.75
N VAL A 280 28.26 17.03 -15.82
CA VAL A 280 28.41 18.47 -16.06
C VAL A 280 29.89 18.89 -15.93
N GLN A 281 30.27 20.01 -16.56
CA GLN A 281 31.60 20.62 -16.45
C GLN A 281 31.93 20.97 -14.97
N PRO A 282 33.07 20.52 -14.43
CA PRO A 282 33.49 20.86 -13.07
C PRO A 282 33.83 22.34 -12.91
N VAL A 283 33.42 22.94 -11.79
CA VAL A 283 33.81 24.32 -11.42
C VAL A 283 35.25 24.29 -10.89
N GLN A 284 36.11 25.13 -11.44
CA GLN A 284 37.54 25.15 -11.14
C GLN A 284 37.95 26.40 -10.36
N ARG A 285 38.84 26.25 -9.38
CA ARG A 285 39.47 27.33 -8.61
C ARG A 285 40.92 27.45 -9.03
N VAL A 286 41.35 28.68 -9.31
CA VAL A 286 42.78 28.97 -9.43
C VAL A 286 43.29 29.30 -8.04
N ALA A 287 44.16 28.46 -7.48
CA ALA A 287 44.82 28.74 -6.22
C ALA A 287 45.76 29.96 -6.35
N ALA A 288 46.20 30.52 -5.22
CA ALA A 288 47.06 31.71 -5.21
C ALA A 288 48.42 31.51 -5.93
N ASP A 289 48.79 30.26 -6.20
CA ASP A 289 49.97 29.85 -6.96
C ASP A 289 49.72 29.63 -8.47
N GLY A 290 48.50 29.86 -8.95
CA GLY A 290 48.11 29.67 -10.36
C GLY A 290 47.65 28.25 -10.72
N SER A 291 47.60 27.31 -9.76
CA SER A 291 47.12 25.95 -10.02
C SER A 291 45.59 25.87 -10.09
N VAL A 292 45.08 25.15 -11.10
CA VAL A 292 43.64 24.94 -11.31
C VAL A 292 43.20 23.68 -10.56
N GLN A 293 42.42 23.86 -9.49
CA GLN A 293 41.84 22.78 -8.69
C GLN A 293 40.34 22.65 -9.00
N THR A 294 39.86 21.45 -9.31
CA THR A 294 38.41 21.17 -9.38
C THR A 294 37.80 21.35 -7.99
N VAL A 295 36.85 22.27 -7.83
CA VAL A 295 36.19 22.59 -6.56
C VAL A 295 35.02 21.64 -6.30
N PHE A 296 34.16 21.45 -7.30
CA PHE A 296 33.03 20.49 -7.28
C PHE A 296 32.45 20.31 -8.69
N THR A 297 31.60 19.28 -8.85
CA THR A 297 30.79 19.04 -10.06
C THR A 297 29.31 19.32 -9.73
N PRO A 298 28.66 20.30 -10.37
CA PRO A 298 27.23 20.56 -10.15
C PRO A 298 26.39 19.32 -10.47
N VAL A 299 25.33 19.10 -9.67
CA VAL A 299 24.34 18.05 -9.95
C VAL A 299 23.28 18.64 -10.88
N ASP A 300 23.09 18.04 -12.05
CA ASP A 300 22.03 18.40 -13.00
C ASP A 300 20.70 17.76 -12.59
N TYR A 301 19.72 18.60 -12.27
CA TYR A 301 18.36 18.25 -11.91
C TYR A 301 17.35 18.62 -13.02
N SER A 302 17.79 18.70 -14.27
CA SER A 302 16.92 18.99 -15.42
C SER A 302 15.68 18.07 -15.44
N GLY A 303 14.49 18.69 -15.46
CA GLY A 303 13.21 17.97 -15.44
C GLY A 303 12.66 17.62 -14.05
N ILE A 304 13.41 17.91 -12.98
CA ILE A 304 12.95 17.75 -11.59
C ILE A 304 12.33 19.09 -11.11
N PRO A 305 11.14 19.08 -10.49
CA PRO A 305 10.55 20.29 -9.91
C PRO A 305 11.44 20.92 -8.84
N PHE A 306 11.49 22.25 -8.78
CA PHE A 306 12.16 23.00 -7.71
C PHE A 306 11.14 23.61 -6.75
N ALA A 307 11.52 23.76 -5.49
CA ALA A 307 10.75 24.50 -4.50
C ALA A 307 11.58 25.62 -3.87
N ALA A 308 10.94 26.77 -3.65
CA ALA A 308 11.52 27.87 -2.89
C ALA A 308 11.40 27.59 -1.39
N VAL A 309 12.51 27.78 -0.68
CA VAL A 309 12.65 27.60 0.75
C VAL A 309 13.11 28.93 1.32
N ASP A 310 12.16 29.66 1.90
CA ASP A 310 12.45 30.91 2.59
C ASP A 310 12.90 30.62 4.03
N PRO A 311 14.17 30.87 4.39
CA PRO A 311 14.67 30.62 5.73
C PRO A 311 13.99 31.47 6.81
N THR A 312 13.31 32.56 6.43
CA THR A 312 12.61 33.45 7.38
C THR A 312 11.15 33.07 7.64
N ALA A 313 10.57 32.21 6.79
CA ALA A 313 9.21 31.70 6.96
C ALA A 313 9.15 30.42 7.83
N GLY A 314 10.30 29.82 8.14
CA GLY A 314 10.38 28.57 8.90
C GLY A 314 10.23 28.75 10.41
N ALA A 315 9.66 27.75 11.09
CA ALA A 315 9.49 27.72 12.55
C ALA A 315 10.82 27.70 13.35
N THR A 316 11.95 27.54 12.67
CA THR A 316 13.30 27.57 13.23
C THR A 316 13.94 28.96 13.17
N PHE A 317 13.39 29.90 12.40
CA PHE A 317 13.91 31.26 12.30
C PHE A 317 13.66 32.03 13.59
N GLN A 318 14.73 32.55 14.19
CA GLN A 318 14.65 33.36 15.40
C GLN A 318 15.58 34.56 15.27
N LEU A 319 15.05 35.73 15.61
CA LEU A 319 15.91 36.89 15.84
C LEU A 319 16.68 36.67 17.14
N PRO A 320 18.00 36.93 17.16
CA PRO A 320 18.81 36.81 18.37
C PRO A 320 18.25 37.65 19.52
N LYS A 321 18.33 37.13 20.75
CA LYS A 321 17.82 37.80 21.95
C LYS A 321 18.94 38.02 22.95
N GLY A 322 19.17 39.28 23.32
CA GLY A 322 20.21 39.67 24.27
C GLY A 322 21.60 39.85 23.63
N ASP A 323 22.56 40.26 24.44
CA ASP A 323 23.85 40.81 23.95
C ASP A 323 25.01 39.79 23.99
N TYR A 324 24.76 38.58 24.50
CA TYR A 324 25.80 37.57 24.80
C TYR A 324 25.72 36.31 23.93
N GLY A 325 24.77 36.22 23.00
CA GLY A 325 24.68 35.14 22.03
C GLY A 325 25.73 35.27 20.92
N LEU A 326 25.90 34.20 20.12
CA LEU A 326 26.79 34.20 18.95
C LEU A 326 26.40 35.27 17.93
N PHE A 327 25.11 35.55 17.80
CA PHE A 327 24.58 36.61 16.96
C PHE A 327 23.88 37.65 17.83
N ILE A 328 23.98 38.91 17.42
CA ILE A 328 23.33 40.04 18.08
C ILE A 328 22.57 40.85 17.04
N ARG A 329 21.53 41.55 17.48
CA ARG A 329 20.78 42.44 16.62
C ARG A 329 21.48 43.79 16.52
N ASN A 330 21.66 44.29 15.30
CA ASN A 330 22.20 45.63 15.09
C ASN A 330 21.05 46.67 15.05
N PRO A 331 20.92 47.56 16.06
CA PRO A 331 19.82 48.53 16.11
C PRO A 331 19.99 49.67 15.09
N ASP A 332 21.18 49.86 14.51
CA ASP A 332 21.45 50.93 13.56
C ASP A 332 20.75 50.66 12.20
N PRO A 333 19.77 51.48 11.78
CA PRO A 333 19.07 51.31 10.50
C PRO A 333 19.96 51.58 9.28
N THR A 334 21.13 52.21 9.47
CA THR A 334 22.11 52.47 8.40
C THR A 334 23.17 51.38 8.29
N SER A 335 23.18 50.41 9.20
CA SER A 335 24.04 49.23 9.10
C SER A 335 23.66 48.37 7.90
N ASN A 336 24.68 47.80 7.26
CA ASN A 336 24.52 46.86 6.15
C ASN A 336 23.79 45.57 6.55
N TYR A 337 23.74 45.25 7.84
CA TYR A 337 23.15 44.01 8.36
C TYR A 337 22.13 44.28 9.47
N LEU A 338 21.05 43.50 9.50
CA LEU A 338 20.10 43.48 10.62
C LEU A 338 20.62 42.64 11.81
N ILE A 339 21.33 41.57 11.49
CA ILE A 339 21.91 40.64 12.46
C ILE A 339 23.40 40.48 12.15
N GLU A 340 24.23 40.59 13.18
CA GLU A 340 25.68 40.45 13.04
C GLU A 340 26.22 39.47 14.07
N THR A 341 27.34 38.86 13.71
CA THR A 341 28.08 38.00 14.62
C THR A 341 28.67 38.83 15.75
N ASN A 342 28.53 38.34 16.98
CA ASN A 342 28.98 39.04 18.17
C ASN A 342 30.51 39.24 18.11
N PRO A 343 31.00 40.49 18.02
CA PRO A 343 32.43 40.77 17.83
C PRO A 343 33.29 40.35 19.04
N ASN A 344 32.67 40.09 20.19
CA ASN A 344 33.36 39.58 21.38
C ASN A 344 33.68 38.07 21.29
N LEU A 345 33.04 37.35 20.37
CA LEU A 345 33.13 35.88 20.26
C LEU A 345 33.94 35.43 19.04
N THR A 346 33.83 36.15 17.91
CA THR A 346 34.60 35.85 16.68
C THR A 346 34.74 37.10 15.79
N ASN A 347 35.52 37.01 14.70
CA ASN A 347 35.86 38.16 13.83
C ASN A 347 34.95 38.24 12.59
N LEU A 348 34.31 39.41 12.39
CA LEU A 348 33.37 39.73 11.31
C LEU A 348 33.95 39.61 9.88
N SER A 349 35.26 39.69 9.71
CA SER A 349 35.92 39.86 8.39
C SER A 349 36.32 38.57 7.66
N GLN A 350 35.91 37.39 8.16
CA GLN A 350 36.44 36.10 7.67
C GLN A 350 35.43 35.20 6.94
N PHE A 351 34.16 35.59 6.82
CA PHE A 351 33.10 34.71 6.32
C PHE A 351 32.52 35.20 4.99
N LEU A 352 32.34 34.29 4.03
CA LEU A 352 31.69 34.55 2.75
C LEU A 352 30.20 34.82 2.97
N GLY A 353 29.75 36.04 2.68
CA GLY A 353 28.34 36.42 2.70
C GLY A 353 27.79 36.74 1.31
N SER A 354 26.55 37.23 1.28
CA SER A 354 25.90 37.75 0.08
C SER A 354 26.64 38.93 -0.58
N ASP A 355 27.63 39.54 0.08
CA ASP A 355 28.59 40.45 -0.54
C ASP A 355 29.27 39.83 -1.77
N TYR A 356 29.47 38.51 -1.78
CA TYR A 356 29.99 37.79 -2.94
C TYR A 356 29.07 37.92 -4.15
N ILE A 357 27.79 37.51 -4.04
CA ILE A 357 26.86 37.56 -5.17
C ILE A 357 26.57 39.02 -5.60
N LEU A 358 26.48 39.95 -4.64
CA LEU A 358 26.28 41.38 -4.94
C LEU A 358 27.46 41.97 -5.73
N SER A 359 28.70 41.61 -5.37
CA SER A 359 29.89 42.05 -6.12
C SER A 359 29.91 41.52 -7.56
N GLN A 360 29.52 40.25 -7.77
CA GLN A 360 29.43 39.64 -9.11
C GLN A 360 28.32 40.28 -9.97
N LEU A 361 27.30 40.87 -9.32
CA LEU A 361 26.23 41.63 -9.98
C LEU A 361 26.59 43.11 -10.23
N ASN A 362 27.83 43.54 -9.94
CA ASN A 362 28.26 44.94 -9.98
C ASN A 362 27.39 45.88 -9.11
N ILE A 363 26.85 45.37 -8.00
CA ILE A 363 26.09 46.16 -7.03
C ILE A 363 27.03 46.63 -5.93
N ASN A 364 27.08 47.95 -5.71
CA ASN A 364 27.93 48.53 -4.68
C ASN A 364 27.51 48.03 -3.28
N PRO A 365 28.40 47.49 -2.44
CA PRO A 365 28.07 47.10 -1.07
C PRO A 365 27.51 48.24 -0.19
N ASP A 366 27.79 49.52 -0.52
CA ASP A 366 27.21 50.72 0.13
C ASP A 366 25.81 51.10 -0.40
N SER A 367 25.24 50.31 -1.31
CA SER A 367 23.88 50.52 -1.79
C SER A 367 22.86 50.28 -0.67
N ASN A 368 21.69 50.93 -0.74
CA ASN A 368 20.62 50.93 0.28
C ASN A 368 19.99 49.54 0.60
N TRP A 369 20.62 48.44 0.23
CA TRP A 369 20.17 47.08 0.47
C TRP A 369 20.70 46.56 1.80
N ARG A 370 19.96 46.82 2.87
CA ARG A 370 20.20 46.17 4.17
C ARG A 370 19.96 44.67 4.03
N ARG A 371 20.89 43.84 4.50
CA ARG A 371 20.81 42.38 4.49
C ARG A 371 20.32 41.84 5.82
N LEU A 372 19.74 40.64 5.80
CA LEU A 372 19.23 39.99 7.00
C LEU A 372 20.34 39.72 8.02
N GLY A 373 21.51 39.25 7.57
CA GLY A 373 22.67 39.17 8.44
C GLY A 373 24.00 39.11 7.71
N ASP A 374 25.08 39.07 8.48
CA ASP A 374 26.44 38.92 7.96
C ASP A 374 26.69 37.52 7.38
N GLY A 375 27.88 37.30 6.81
CA GLY A 375 28.18 36.06 6.10
C GLY A 375 28.08 34.79 6.95
N LEU A 376 28.42 34.86 8.25
CA LEU A 376 28.29 33.70 9.13
C LEU A 376 26.82 33.40 9.46
N TYR A 377 26.02 34.45 9.68
CA TYR A 377 24.59 34.31 9.91
C TYR A 377 23.86 33.76 8.68
N GLU A 378 24.17 34.27 7.48
CA GLU A 378 23.58 33.81 6.21
C GLU A 378 23.96 32.36 5.88
N GLN A 379 25.22 31.98 6.08
CA GLN A 379 25.67 30.59 5.94
C GLN A 379 24.91 29.66 6.89
N ARG A 380 24.70 30.08 8.14
CA ARG A 380 23.88 29.33 9.11
C ARG A 380 22.43 29.19 8.64
N LEU A 381 21.81 30.27 8.15
CA LEU A 381 20.44 30.22 7.64
C LEU A 381 20.30 29.21 6.50
N ILE A 382 21.23 29.24 5.54
CA ILE A 382 21.19 28.32 4.40
C ILE A 382 21.51 26.89 4.82
N ARG A 383 22.49 26.67 5.70
CA ARG A 383 22.72 25.35 6.29
C ARG A 383 21.46 24.80 6.93
N ASP A 384 20.83 25.58 7.80
CA ASP A 384 19.68 25.16 8.56
C ASP A 384 18.47 24.92 7.62
N ALA A 385 18.34 25.70 6.54
CA ALA A 385 17.35 25.49 5.48
C ALA A 385 17.61 24.20 4.66
N VAL A 386 18.86 23.96 4.22
CA VAL A 386 19.26 22.72 3.53
C VAL A 386 18.98 21.51 4.41
N LEU A 387 19.36 21.58 5.68
CA LEU A 387 19.11 20.53 6.64
C LEU A 387 17.61 20.25 6.81
N ALA A 388 16.81 21.29 7.03
CA ALA A 388 15.38 21.14 7.26
C ALA A 388 14.66 20.50 6.05
N GLN A 389 15.15 20.76 4.83
CA GLN A 389 14.49 20.35 3.60
C GLN A 389 15.00 19.02 3.04
N THR A 390 16.27 18.71 3.24
CA THR A 390 16.92 17.52 2.64
C THR A 390 17.33 16.48 3.67
N GLY A 391 17.42 16.89 4.95
CA GLY A 391 18.08 16.14 6.00
C GLY A 391 19.60 16.10 5.90
N GLN A 392 20.19 16.56 4.80
CA GLN A 392 21.62 16.47 4.53
C GLN A 392 22.39 17.66 5.12
N ARG A 393 23.62 17.39 5.57
CA ARG A 393 24.56 18.44 5.99
C ARG A 393 25.08 19.23 4.80
N PHE A 394 25.32 18.55 3.67
CA PHE A 394 25.81 19.11 2.42
C PHE A 394 25.07 18.56 1.20
N LEU A 395 24.77 19.39 0.20
CA LEU A 395 23.94 19.06 -0.97
C LEU A 395 24.63 18.24 -2.07
N ALA A 396 25.97 18.19 -2.08
CA ALA A 396 26.76 17.56 -3.13
C ALA A 396 28.04 16.95 -2.56
N ASP A 397 28.52 15.88 -3.21
CA ASP A 397 29.78 15.24 -2.86
C ASP A 397 30.96 16.20 -3.04
N GLY A 398 31.89 16.19 -2.08
CA GLY A 398 33.06 17.08 -2.07
C GLY A 398 32.86 18.41 -1.34
N LEU A 399 31.63 18.77 -0.97
CA LEU A 399 31.37 19.90 -0.08
C LEU A 399 31.74 19.50 1.37
N THR A 400 32.60 20.29 2.02
CA THR A 400 33.12 19.96 3.37
C THR A 400 32.90 21.07 4.40
N SER A 401 32.35 22.22 3.99
CA SER A 401 32.14 23.38 4.87
C SER A 401 30.89 24.18 4.49
N ASP A 402 30.36 24.95 5.45
CA ASP A 402 29.24 25.88 5.22
C ASP A 402 29.61 26.94 4.17
N TYR A 403 30.90 27.33 4.11
CA TYR A 403 31.46 28.19 3.09
C TYR A 403 31.31 27.60 1.69
N ASP A 404 31.74 26.34 1.49
CA ASP A 404 31.73 25.70 0.17
C ASP A 404 30.30 25.51 -0.34
N GLN A 405 29.39 25.09 0.53
CA GLN A 405 27.97 24.92 0.18
C GLN A 405 27.30 26.25 -0.18
N TYR A 406 27.54 27.30 0.60
CA TYR A 406 26.91 28.59 0.33
C TYR A 406 27.45 29.20 -0.97
N ARG A 407 28.76 29.06 -1.21
CA ARG A 407 29.39 29.43 -2.49
C ARG A 407 28.82 28.63 -3.67
N TYR A 408 28.73 27.31 -3.52
CA TYR A 408 28.16 26.39 -4.52
C TYR A 408 26.79 26.88 -5.01
N LEU A 409 25.90 27.19 -4.06
CA LEU A 409 24.54 27.65 -4.33
C LEU A 409 24.51 29.02 -5.02
N MET A 410 25.40 29.95 -4.64
CA MET A 410 25.48 31.27 -5.27
C MET A 410 26.08 31.20 -6.68
N ASP A 411 27.11 30.37 -6.90
CA ASP A 411 27.74 30.18 -8.20
C ASP A 411 26.73 29.57 -9.21
N ASN A 412 25.93 28.59 -8.78
CA ASN A 412 24.84 28.05 -9.59
C ASN A 412 23.79 29.14 -9.92
N ALA A 413 23.46 30.00 -8.95
CA ALA A 413 22.51 31.08 -9.16
C ALA A 413 22.98 32.10 -10.21
N LEU A 414 24.27 32.44 -10.16
CA LEU A 414 24.91 33.31 -11.15
C LEU A 414 24.89 32.69 -12.54
N ALA A 415 25.12 31.38 -12.65
CA ALA A 415 25.04 30.65 -13.92
C ALA A 415 23.62 30.64 -14.51
N SER A 416 22.57 30.52 -13.66
CA SER A 416 21.18 30.55 -14.09
C SER A 416 20.62 31.96 -14.36
N LYS A 417 21.31 33.01 -13.89
CA LYS A 417 20.81 34.40 -13.89
C LYS A 417 20.36 34.89 -15.26
N ASP A 418 21.25 34.82 -16.24
CA ASP A 418 21.01 35.41 -17.56
C ASP A 418 20.03 34.56 -18.38
N ALA A 419 20.06 33.23 -18.21
CA ALA A 419 19.13 32.32 -18.86
C ALA A 419 17.68 32.50 -18.37
N LEU A 420 17.49 32.82 -17.07
CA LEU A 420 16.18 32.95 -16.45
C LEU A 420 15.75 34.41 -16.18
N ASN A 421 16.56 35.39 -16.57
CA ASN A 421 16.35 36.81 -16.29
C ASN A 421 16.09 37.12 -14.79
N LEU A 422 16.88 36.53 -13.90
CA LEU A 422 16.71 36.72 -12.45
C LEU A 422 17.05 38.16 -12.03
N SER A 423 16.21 38.75 -11.18
CA SER A 423 16.37 40.11 -10.67
C SER A 423 16.61 40.12 -9.16
N LEU A 424 17.54 40.95 -8.68
CA LEU A 424 17.83 41.07 -7.25
C LEU A 424 16.61 41.60 -6.49
N GLY A 425 16.29 40.99 -5.34
CA GLY A 425 15.25 41.47 -4.45
C GLY A 425 13.83 41.13 -4.90
N VAL A 426 13.67 40.33 -5.97
CA VAL A 426 12.39 39.87 -6.52
C VAL A 426 12.35 38.35 -6.44
N SER A 427 11.25 37.79 -5.93
CA SER A 427 11.02 36.33 -5.87
C SER A 427 10.85 35.73 -7.27
N LEU A 428 11.36 34.52 -7.49
CA LEU A 428 11.22 33.82 -8.76
C LEU A 428 9.75 33.47 -9.06
N THR A 429 9.34 33.58 -10.32
CA THR A 429 8.01 33.13 -10.76
C THR A 429 7.95 31.60 -10.86
N GLY A 430 6.74 31.03 -10.90
CA GLY A 430 6.57 29.58 -11.08
C GLY A 430 7.26 29.04 -12.34
N GLU A 431 7.25 29.82 -13.42
CA GLU A 431 7.96 29.49 -14.66
C GLU A 431 9.48 29.48 -14.46
N GLN A 432 10.03 30.50 -13.78
CA GLN A 432 11.46 30.57 -13.49
C GLN A 432 11.91 29.42 -12.58
N VAL A 433 11.13 29.08 -11.56
CA VAL A 433 11.39 27.94 -10.67
C VAL A 433 11.36 26.62 -11.46
N SER A 434 10.37 26.43 -12.34
CA SER A 434 10.26 25.20 -13.15
C SER A 434 11.37 25.05 -14.19
N ALA A 435 12.06 26.14 -14.54
CA ALA A 435 13.16 26.17 -15.51
C ALA A 435 14.55 26.07 -14.87
N LEU A 436 14.64 25.97 -13.53
CA LEU A 436 15.89 25.70 -12.83
C LEU A 436 16.39 24.29 -13.16
N THR A 437 17.71 24.15 -13.24
CA THR A 437 18.38 22.86 -13.47
C THR A 437 19.38 22.52 -12.37
N HIS A 438 19.67 23.46 -11.46
CA HIS A 438 20.62 23.29 -10.36
C HIS A 438 20.07 23.96 -9.10
N ASP A 439 20.49 23.49 -7.92
CA ASP A 439 20.15 24.18 -6.66
C ASP A 439 20.84 25.53 -6.60
N ILE A 440 20.09 26.55 -6.18
CA ILE A 440 20.59 27.92 -6.12
C ILE A 440 20.22 28.59 -4.80
N VAL A 441 20.97 29.62 -4.44
CA VAL A 441 20.52 30.63 -3.48
C VAL A 441 20.43 31.97 -4.17
N TRP A 442 19.30 32.65 -4.00
CA TRP A 442 19.03 33.96 -4.58
C TRP A 442 18.60 34.97 -3.50
N MET A 443 18.98 36.24 -3.67
CA MET A 443 18.69 37.27 -2.66
C MET A 443 17.35 37.96 -2.96
N GLU A 444 16.41 37.86 -2.03
CA GLU A 444 15.05 38.39 -2.15
C GLU A 444 14.70 39.38 -1.04
N ASN A 445 13.77 40.31 -1.31
CA ASN A 445 13.29 41.21 -0.27
C ASN A 445 12.27 40.53 0.65
N ARG A 446 12.48 40.60 1.96
CA ARG A 446 11.49 40.25 2.98
C ARG A 446 11.34 41.36 4.01
N VAL A 447 10.21 41.37 4.70
CA VAL A 447 10.00 42.26 5.84
C VAL A 447 10.24 41.46 7.12
N VAL A 448 11.32 41.77 7.82
CA VAL A 448 11.72 41.10 9.06
C VAL A 448 11.78 42.15 10.16
N ASP A 449 11.01 41.95 11.23
CA ASP A 449 10.81 42.92 12.32
C ASP A 449 10.49 44.35 11.84
N GLY A 450 9.59 44.46 10.88
CA GLY A 450 9.16 45.75 10.30
C GLY A 450 10.19 46.42 9.38
N GLN A 451 11.33 45.79 9.10
CA GLN A 451 12.38 46.32 8.24
C GLN A 451 12.49 45.51 6.95
N LYS A 452 12.65 46.20 5.81
CA LYS A 452 12.86 45.57 4.51
C LYS A 452 14.34 45.17 4.37
N VAL A 453 14.61 43.87 4.27
CA VAL A 453 15.96 43.33 4.18
C VAL A 453 16.08 42.31 3.05
N LEU A 454 17.29 42.17 2.50
CA LEU A 454 17.64 41.08 1.60
C LEU A 454 17.87 39.79 2.39
N VAL A 455 17.20 38.72 1.96
CA VAL A 455 17.25 37.38 2.55
C VAL A 455 17.78 36.41 1.50
N PRO A 456 18.73 35.52 1.84
CA PRO A 456 19.12 34.43 0.97
C PRO A 456 18.00 33.37 0.94
N VAL A 457 17.27 33.28 -0.17
CA VAL A 457 16.22 32.28 -0.41
C VAL A 457 16.83 31.11 -1.16
N LEU A 458 16.61 29.90 -0.64
CA LEU A 458 17.14 28.67 -1.18
C LEU A 458 16.13 28.06 -2.17
N TYR A 459 16.58 27.63 -3.33
CA TYR A 459 15.76 26.90 -4.31
C TYR A 459 16.36 25.51 -4.49
N LEU A 460 15.59 24.48 -4.10
CA LEU A 460 16.05 23.09 -4.12
C LEU A 460 15.25 22.24 -5.10
N ALA A 461 15.96 21.40 -5.85
CA ALA A 461 15.37 20.31 -6.60
C ALA A 461 14.66 19.34 -5.64
N GLN A 462 13.45 18.94 -5.99
CA GLN A 462 12.64 17.96 -5.27
C GLN A 462 13.02 16.53 -5.70
N ALA A 463 14.23 16.10 -5.34
CA ALA A 463 14.79 14.79 -5.67
C ALA A 463 14.59 13.76 -4.53
N ASP A 464 14.49 12.47 -4.87
CA ASP A 464 14.19 11.41 -3.89
C ASP A 464 15.20 11.29 -2.75
N SER A 465 16.48 11.58 -3.01
CA SER A 465 17.55 11.62 -2.01
C SER A 465 17.32 12.65 -0.89
N ARG A 466 16.33 13.52 -1.06
CA ARG A 466 15.97 14.61 -0.15
C ARG A 466 14.65 14.36 0.56
N ASN A 467 13.90 13.32 0.18
CA ASN A 467 12.63 12.99 0.81
C ASN A 467 12.82 12.59 2.27
N VAL A 468 12.15 13.26 3.19
CA VAL A 468 12.08 12.89 4.61
C VAL A 468 10.64 12.54 4.97
N ARG A 469 10.44 11.46 5.71
CA ARG A 469 9.13 10.99 6.19
C ARG A 469 8.99 11.15 7.71
N GLY A 470 7.76 11.36 8.16
CA GLY A 470 7.38 11.36 9.58
C GLY A 470 7.96 12.49 10.43
N ASN A 471 8.51 13.54 9.81
CA ASN A 471 9.07 14.72 10.48
C ASN A 471 10.16 14.41 11.53
N SER A 472 10.69 13.20 11.58
CA SER A 472 11.69 12.79 12.57
C SER A 472 12.86 12.19 11.82
N LEU A 473 14.02 12.81 11.89
CA LEU A 473 15.19 12.45 11.12
C LEU A 473 16.32 12.03 12.05
N ILE A 474 16.93 10.89 11.76
CA ILE A 474 18.22 10.49 12.32
C ILE A 474 19.16 10.26 11.15
N GLN A 475 20.25 11.03 11.09
CA GLN A 475 21.15 10.98 9.94
C GLN A 475 22.64 11.15 10.26
N GLY A 476 23.49 10.40 9.57
CA GLY A 476 24.94 10.63 9.57
C GLY A 476 25.58 10.24 8.24
N ARG A 477 26.91 10.34 8.15
CA ARG A 477 27.66 9.64 7.10
C ARG A 477 27.44 8.14 7.24
N ASP A 478 27.65 7.64 8.45
CA ASP A 478 27.30 6.29 8.86
C ASP A 478 26.30 6.37 10.02
N LEU A 479 25.37 5.42 10.10
CA LEU A 479 24.42 5.28 11.20
C LEU A 479 24.58 3.90 11.82
N ASN A 480 24.93 3.84 13.10
CA ASN A 480 24.96 2.60 13.87
C ASN A 480 23.94 2.71 15.00
N LEU A 481 22.95 1.82 15.00
CA LEU A 481 21.83 1.86 15.94
C LEU A 481 21.64 0.49 16.59
N ILE A 482 21.82 0.43 17.89
CA ILE A 482 21.64 -0.76 18.72
C ILE A 482 20.49 -0.49 19.69
N SER A 483 19.44 -1.31 19.65
CA SER A 483 18.35 -1.33 20.62
C SER A 483 18.34 -2.67 21.33
N GLY A 484 18.29 -2.70 22.67
CA GLY A 484 18.21 -3.95 23.43
C GLY A 484 16.81 -4.59 23.43
N GLY A 485 15.77 -3.83 23.10
CA GLY A 485 14.41 -4.28 22.84
C GLY A 485 13.98 -3.89 21.44
N ASP A 486 12.72 -3.49 21.26
CA ASP A 486 12.19 -3.12 19.95
C ASP A 486 12.76 -1.80 19.42
N LEU A 487 12.79 -1.69 18.09
CA LEU A 487 13.08 -0.45 17.37
C LEU A 487 11.86 -0.06 16.54
N ILE A 488 11.35 1.14 16.78
CA ILE A 488 10.21 1.70 16.06
C ILE A 488 10.69 2.89 15.23
N ASN A 489 10.48 2.82 13.92
CA ASN A 489 10.80 3.90 13.00
C ASN A 489 9.60 4.20 12.11
N VAL A 490 8.90 5.29 12.43
CA VAL A 490 7.88 5.91 11.57
C VAL A 490 8.35 7.28 11.04
N GLY A 491 9.62 7.63 11.30
CA GLY A 491 10.34 8.77 10.74
C GLY A 491 11.30 8.36 9.62
N THR A 492 12.44 9.02 9.53
CA THR A 492 13.52 8.77 8.57
C THR A 492 14.79 8.38 9.30
N LEU A 493 15.37 7.24 8.92
CA LEU A 493 16.75 6.87 9.22
C LEU A 493 17.56 6.98 7.93
N ARG A 494 18.60 7.82 7.90
CA ARG A 494 19.40 8.03 6.69
C ARG A 494 20.89 7.94 6.96
N ALA A 495 21.62 7.27 6.07
CA ALA A 495 23.07 7.30 6.04
C ALA A 495 23.55 7.60 4.63
N SER A 496 24.48 8.55 4.44
CA SER A 496 25.05 8.78 3.10
C SER A 496 25.97 7.63 2.65
N ASN A 497 26.46 6.81 3.58
CA ASN A 497 27.26 5.63 3.32
C ASN A 497 26.61 4.37 3.90
N ASN A 498 26.92 3.99 5.15
CA ASN A 498 26.44 2.73 5.73
C ASN A 498 25.41 2.94 6.86
N LEU A 499 24.36 2.12 6.86
CA LEU A 499 23.34 2.08 7.90
C LEU A 499 23.31 0.67 8.51
N ASN A 500 23.65 0.56 9.78
CA ASN A 500 23.65 -0.71 10.53
C ASN A 500 22.67 -0.60 11.71
N VAL A 501 21.68 -1.47 11.74
CA VAL A 501 20.66 -1.55 12.78
C VAL A 501 20.68 -2.93 13.41
N SER A 502 20.73 -2.98 14.74
CA SER A 502 20.62 -4.21 15.52
C SER A 502 19.57 -4.03 16.63
N SER A 503 18.54 -4.87 16.63
CA SER A 503 17.46 -4.86 17.62
C SER A 503 17.45 -6.19 18.39
N GLY A 504 17.43 -6.10 19.72
CA GLY A 504 17.25 -7.24 20.63
C GLY A 504 15.83 -7.79 20.64
N GLY A 505 14.87 -7.04 20.07
CA GLY A 505 13.50 -7.47 19.82
C GLY A 505 13.17 -7.45 18.32
N SER A 506 12.05 -6.82 17.99
CA SER A 506 11.56 -6.60 16.64
C SER A 506 11.95 -5.23 16.09
N ILE A 507 11.84 -5.08 14.77
CA ILE A 507 12.10 -3.86 14.01
C ILE A 507 10.80 -3.49 13.29
N TYR A 508 10.13 -2.42 13.72
CA TYR A 508 8.88 -1.92 13.15
C TYR A 508 9.10 -0.67 12.31
N GLN A 509 9.00 -0.82 10.99
CA GLN A 509 9.32 0.21 10.01
C GLN A 509 8.04 0.68 9.32
N GLY A 510 7.68 1.95 9.51
CA GLY A 510 6.56 2.59 8.81
C GLY A 510 6.94 3.89 8.09
N GLY A 511 8.19 4.33 8.23
CA GLY A 511 8.73 5.54 7.62
C GLY A 511 9.70 5.26 6.48
N LEU A 512 10.85 5.93 6.47
CA LEU A 512 11.93 5.74 5.50
C LEU A 512 13.21 5.23 6.19
N VAL A 513 13.86 4.26 5.58
CA VAL A 513 15.24 3.85 5.87
C VAL A 513 16.03 3.94 4.57
N ASP A 514 17.09 4.75 4.54
CA ASP A 514 17.83 5.08 3.32
C ASP A 514 19.34 5.04 3.55
N ALA A 515 20.06 4.17 2.83
CA ALA A 515 21.52 4.14 2.86
C ALA A 515 22.12 4.40 1.46
N GLY A 516 23.17 5.21 1.38
CA GLY A 516 23.90 5.41 0.13
C GLY A 516 24.53 4.11 -0.40
N ASN A 517 25.13 3.33 0.49
CA ASN A 517 25.88 2.11 0.19
C ASN A 517 25.26 0.88 0.88
N ASN A 518 25.79 0.41 2.02
CA ASN A 518 25.30 -0.80 2.68
C ASN A 518 24.25 -0.49 3.75
N LEU A 519 23.09 -1.13 3.63
CA LEU A 519 22.03 -1.15 4.63
C LEU A 519 21.94 -2.55 5.23
N GLN A 520 22.18 -2.68 6.53
CA GLN A 520 21.99 -3.91 7.29
C GLN A 520 21.00 -3.69 8.45
N MET A 521 19.97 -4.51 8.52
CA MET A 521 19.01 -4.52 9.65
C MET A 521 18.90 -5.93 10.21
N THR A 522 19.20 -6.10 11.49
CA THR A 522 19.11 -7.38 12.20
C THR A 522 18.17 -7.27 13.40
N ALA A 523 17.11 -8.08 13.41
CA ALA A 523 16.20 -8.24 14.54
C ALA A 523 16.37 -9.63 15.16
N GLN A 524 16.37 -9.74 16.49
CA GLN A 524 16.35 -11.04 17.15
C GLN A 524 15.01 -11.76 16.99
N ASP A 525 13.91 -10.99 16.96
CA ASP A 525 12.57 -11.52 16.72
C ASP A 525 12.19 -11.30 15.25
N SER A 526 11.51 -10.21 14.88
CA SER A 526 10.95 -10.04 13.54
C SER A 526 11.22 -8.65 12.93
N ILE A 527 11.20 -8.54 11.60
CA ILE A 527 11.23 -7.27 10.86
C ILE A 527 9.88 -7.10 10.17
N ARG A 528 9.20 -5.98 10.45
CA ARG A 528 7.96 -5.63 9.79
C ARG A 528 8.06 -4.26 9.14
N ASN A 529 7.91 -4.22 7.82
CA ASN A 529 7.76 -3.00 7.04
C ASN A 529 6.27 -2.84 6.69
N ALA A 530 5.61 -1.79 7.19
CA ALA A 530 4.17 -1.59 7.09
C ALA A 530 3.83 -0.11 6.85
N MET A 531 2.54 0.25 6.74
CA MET A 531 2.09 1.64 6.57
C MET A 531 2.77 2.36 5.39
N ALA A 532 2.85 1.68 4.24
CA ALA A 532 3.62 2.11 3.07
C ALA A 532 5.07 2.49 3.41
N GLY A 533 5.72 1.76 4.32
CA GLY A 533 7.10 1.96 4.73
C GLY A 533 8.09 1.69 3.60
N GLU A 534 9.21 2.39 3.59
CA GLU A 534 10.25 2.29 2.54
C GLU A 534 11.60 1.95 3.16
N ILE A 535 12.21 0.89 2.66
CA ILE A 535 13.59 0.50 2.98
C ILE A 535 14.37 0.51 1.68
N ARG A 536 15.39 1.37 1.56
CA ARG A 536 16.23 1.41 0.37
C ARG A 536 17.73 1.58 0.66
N GLY A 537 18.54 1.00 -0.21
CA GLY A 537 20.00 1.06 -0.08
C GLY A 537 20.74 0.79 -1.39
N GLY A 538 22.06 0.92 -1.37
CA GLY A 538 22.94 0.33 -2.40
C GLY A 538 22.82 -1.19 -2.36
N ARG A 539 23.34 -1.80 -1.30
CA ARG A 539 23.10 -3.20 -0.92
C ARG A 539 22.23 -3.26 0.32
N VAL A 540 21.20 -4.08 0.31
CA VAL A 540 20.23 -4.21 1.42
C VAL A 540 20.26 -5.63 1.96
N SER A 541 20.49 -5.77 3.26
CA SER A 541 20.45 -7.04 3.98
C SER A 541 19.55 -6.95 5.21
N LEU A 542 18.48 -7.74 5.23
CA LEU A 542 17.53 -7.82 6.33
C LEU A 542 17.59 -9.22 6.95
N THR A 543 17.77 -9.31 8.27
CA THR A 543 17.86 -10.58 8.99
C THR A 543 16.93 -10.58 10.21
N ALA A 544 15.96 -11.49 10.23
CA ALA A 544 15.18 -11.82 11.42
C ALA A 544 15.69 -13.16 11.96
N VAL A 545 16.33 -13.17 13.12
CA VAL A 545 17.07 -14.36 13.60
C VAL A 545 16.15 -15.52 13.96
N LYS A 546 15.06 -15.24 14.70
CA LYS A 546 14.12 -16.25 15.19
C LYS A 546 12.72 -16.12 14.60
N GLY A 547 12.39 -14.95 14.07
CA GLY A 547 11.05 -14.62 13.61
C GLY A 547 10.99 -14.37 12.12
N ASP A 548 10.07 -13.49 11.75
CA ASP A 548 9.59 -13.33 10.38
C ASP A 548 10.09 -12.03 9.76
N ILE A 549 10.13 -11.98 8.44
CA ILE A 549 10.24 -10.72 7.68
C ILE A 549 8.92 -10.51 6.94
N LEU A 550 8.19 -9.46 7.30
CA LEU A 550 6.92 -9.09 6.68
C LEU A 550 7.04 -7.75 5.97
N ASN A 551 6.87 -7.74 4.65
CA ASN A 551 6.68 -6.53 3.85
C ASN A 551 5.20 -6.35 3.53
N ASP A 552 4.53 -5.48 4.28
CA ASP A 552 3.08 -5.42 4.38
C ASP A 552 2.45 -4.39 3.45
N ARG A 553 1.15 -4.58 3.17
CA ARG A 553 0.26 -3.60 2.56
C ARG A 553 -0.93 -3.44 3.49
N THR A 554 -1.12 -2.24 4.00
CA THR A 554 -2.25 -1.96 4.89
C THR A 554 -3.54 -2.13 4.10
N ALA A 555 -4.43 -3.01 4.57
CA ALA A 555 -5.78 -3.19 4.03
C ALA A 555 -6.71 -3.51 5.20
N ILE A 556 -7.58 -2.56 5.53
CA ILE A 556 -8.47 -2.65 6.69
C ILE A 556 -9.91 -2.50 6.23
N GLN A 557 -10.74 -3.50 6.48
CA GLN A 557 -12.17 -3.45 6.20
C GLN A 557 -12.89 -2.63 7.27
N VAL A 558 -13.67 -1.66 6.83
CA VAL A 558 -14.45 -0.74 7.69
C VAL A 558 -15.91 -0.73 7.25
N GLY A 559 -16.80 -0.40 8.19
CA GLY A 559 -18.21 -0.20 7.89
C GLY A 559 -18.43 1.01 6.98
N ASP A 560 -19.33 0.88 6.01
CA ASP A 560 -19.80 1.97 5.16
C ASP A 560 -21.33 1.93 5.05
N GLY A 561 -22.00 2.59 6.00
CA GLY A 561 -23.45 2.49 6.14
C GLY A 561 -23.88 1.10 6.62
N VAL A 562 -24.77 0.44 5.88
CA VAL A 562 -25.09 -0.99 6.11
C VAL A 562 -24.13 -1.94 5.36
N GLY A 563 -23.19 -1.37 4.61
CA GLY A 563 -22.20 -2.07 3.82
C GLY A 563 -20.81 -2.01 4.45
N MET A 564 -19.79 -2.26 3.63
CA MET A 564 -18.40 -2.20 4.03
C MET A 564 -17.51 -1.74 2.87
N ARG A 565 -16.31 -1.27 3.19
CA ARG A 565 -15.26 -1.04 2.20
C ARG A 565 -13.90 -1.32 2.81
N THR A 566 -12.92 -1.60 1.98
CA THR A 566 -11.52 -1.75 2.42
C THR A 566 -10.82 -0.41 2.27
N VAL A 567 -10.01 -0.05 3.25
CA VAL A 567 -9.13 1.11 3.23
C VAL A 567 -7.71 0.60 3.04
N THR A 568 -7.08 0.99 1.94
CA THR A 568 -5.77 0.46 1.51
C THR A 568 -4.71 1.55 1.42
N ASP A 569 -3.46 1.20 1.70
CA ASP A 569 -2.30 2.02 1.34
C ASP A 569 -1.68 1.56 0.00
N THR A 570 -0.55 2.17 -0.39
CA THR A 570 0.16 1.84 -1.63
C THR A 570 0.97 0.52 -1.54
N GLY A 571 1.12 -0.05 -0.35
CA GLY A 571 2.03 -1.15 -0.04
C GLY A 571 3.43 -0.68 0.31
N SER A 572 4.10 -1.42 1.19
CA SER A 572 5.46 -1.12 1.62
C SER A 572 6.50 -1.61 0.60
N THR A 573 7.63 -0.92 0.52
CA THR A 573 8.70 -1.19 -0.47
C THR A 573 10.03 -1.54 0.19
N ILE A 574 10.75 -2.48 -0.43
CA ILE A 574 12.14 -2.80 -0.09
C ILE A 574 12.96 -2.82 -1.39
N THR A 575 13.91 -1.90 -1.52
CA THR A 575 14.62 -1.66 -2.78
C THR A 575 16.14 -1.61 -2.60
N ALA A 576 16.87 -2.35 -3.41
CA ALA A 576 18.33 -2.25 -3.52
C ALA A 576 18.74 -1.75 -4.91
N ARG A 577 19.69 -0.80 -4.98
CA ARG A 577 20.31 -0.41 -6.27
C ARG A 577 21.20 -1.52 -6.83
N GLU A 578 21.79 -2.31 -5.95
CA GLU A 578 22.57 -3.51 -6.26
C GLU A 578 21.80 -4.73 -5.75
N ASN A 579 22.33 -5.45 -4.74
CA ASN A 579 21.77 -6.71 -4.28
C ASN A 579 20.84 -6.54 -3.07
N LEU A 580 19.76 -7.32 -3.05
CA LEU A 580 18.81 -7.42 -1.95
C LEU A 580 18.84 -8.83 -1.35
N ALA A 581 19.05 -8.95 -0.04
CA ALA A 581 19.04 -10.23 0.67
C ALA A 581 18.17 -10.19 1.92
N LEU A 582 17.18 -11.07 2.01
CA LEU A 582 16.32 -11.26 3.18
C LEU A 582 16.55 -12.66 3.75
N ASN A 583 16.79 -12.76 5.06
CA ASN A 583 16.97 -14.03 5.77
C ASN A 583 16.10 -14.06 7.03
N ALA A 584 15.08 -14.92 7.05
CA ALA A 584 14.18 -15.10 8.18
C ALA A 584 14.37 -16.47 8.85
N GLY A 585 14.39 -16.49 10.18
CA GLY A 585 14.41 -17.71 10.98
C GLY A 585 13.14 -18.55 10.82
N ARG A 586 12.02 -17.92 10.47
CA ARG A 586 10.73 -18.57 10.17
C ARG A 586 10.26 -18.21 8.77
N ASP A 587 9.44 -17.18 8.61
CA ASP A 587 8.74 -16.92 7.35
C ASP A 587 9.17 -15.58 6.70
N ILE A 588 9.14 -15.52 5.36
CA ILE A 588 9.14 -14.25 4.61
C ILE A 588 7.78 -14.10 3.95
N THR A 589 7.09 -12.99 4.21
CA THR A 589 5.80 -12.68 3.57
C THR A 589 5.84 -11.31 2.91
N ASN A 590 5.40 -11.24 1.65
CA ASN A 590 5.33 -10.03 0.86
C ASN A 590 3.89 -9.78 0.39
N TYR A 591 3.33 -8.64 0.81
CA TYR A 591 2.09 -8.04 0.27
C TYR A 591 2.37 -6.74 -0.49
N GLY A 592 3.59 -6.22 -0.42
CA GLY A 592 4.04 -5.00 -1.08
C GLY A 592 4.95 -5.27 -2.28
N ALA A 593 5.99 -4.46 -2.44
CA ALA A 593 6.96 -4.59 -3.53
C ALA A 593 8.39 -4.76 -3.02
N MET A 594 9.15 -5.64 -3.67
CA MET A 594 10.59 -5.82 -3.45
C MET A 594 11.33 -5.69 -4.79
N SER A 595 12.41 -4.90 -4.82
CA SER A 595 13.18 -4.71 -6.04
C SER A 595 14.70 -4.66 -5.83
N ALA A 596 15.46 -5.16 -6.80
CA ALA A 596 16.91 -5.11 -6.83
C ALA A 596 17.41 -4.73 -8.24
N GLY A 597 18.42 -3.87 -8.34
CA GLY A 597 19.13 -3.63 -9.62
C GLY A 597 20.04 -4.80 -10.01
N GLY A 598 20.62 -5.48 -9.01
CA GLY A 598 21.40 -6.71 -9.11
C GLY A 598 20.58 -7.95 -8.76
N ASP A 599 21.13 -8.82 -7.92
CA ASP A 599 20.49 -10.07 -7.49
C ASP A 599 19.57 -9.87 -6.28
N LEU A 600 18.48 -10.64 -6.23
CA LEU A 600 17.53 -10.67 -5.10
C LEU A 600 17.47 -12.08 -4.52
N SER A 601 17.75 -12.22 -3.22
CA SER A 601 17.70 -13.49 -2.49
C SER A 601 16.74 -13.44 -1.32
N LEU A 602 15.80 -14.38 -1.27
CA LEU A 602 14.90 -14.61 -0.15
C LEU A 602 15.21 -15.98 0.47
N LYS A 603 15.50 -16.01 1.76
CA LYS A 603 15.76 -17.25 2.50
C LYS A 603 14.91 -17.33 3.78
N ALA A 604 14.19 -18.43 3.96
CA ALA A 604 13.30 -18.63 5.10
C ALA A 604 13.50 -20.01 5.75
N GLY A 605 13.51 -20.06 7.08
CA GLY A 605 13.55 -21.31 7.85
C GLY A 605 12.27 -22.14 7.78
N ASN A 606 11.16 -21.57 7.29
CA ASN A 606 9.89 -22.21 7.03
C ASN A 606 9.40 -21.85 5.62
N ASP A 607 8.51 -20.85 5.49
CA ASP A 607 7.75 -20.59 4.26
C ASP A 607 8.11 -19.22 3.64
N ILE A 608 8.01 -19.12 2.32
CA ILE A 608 8.06 -17.84 1.60
C ILE A 608 6.73 -17.62 0.88
N ASN A 609 6.07 -16.49 1.18
CA ASN A 609 4.73 -16.18 0.71
C ASN A 609 4.72 -14.86 -0.08
N LEU A 610 4.39 -14.91 -1.37
CA LEU A 610 4.16 -13.75 -2.23
C LEU A 610 2.66 -13.65 -2.51
N LEU A 611 1.96 -12.76 -1.80
CA LEU A 611 0.50 -12.81 -1.69
C LEU A 611 -0.12 -11.49 -2.11
N ALA A 612 -1.21 -11.56 -2.87
CA ALA A 612 -2.06 -10.42 -3.10
C ALA A 612 -2.87 -10.08 -1.85
N LYS A 613 -3.17 -8.80 -1.67
CA LYS A 613 -4.07 -8.32 -0.61
C LYS A 613 -5.45 -8.04 -1.19
N THR A 614 -6.52 -8.46 -0.51
CA THR A 614 -7.88 -8.25 -1.02
C THR A 614 -8.39 -6.85 -0.72
N ASP A 615 -8.83 -6.14 -1.76
CA ASP A 615 -9.59 -4.89 -1.70
C ASP A 615 -11.05 -5.19 -2.03
N SER A 616 -11.92 -5.06 -1.04
CA SER A 616 -13.33 -5.40 -1.16
C SER A 616 -14.25 -4.26 -0.74
N SER A 617 -15.38 -4.13 -1.43
CA SER A 617 -16.44 -3.21 -1.04
C SER A 617 -17.81 -3.84 -1.25
N LYS A 618 -18.74 -3.46 -0.39
CA LYS A 618 -20.13 -3.86 -0.45
C LYS A 618 -21.00 -2.64 -0.21
N ASP A 619 -21.56 -2.09 -1.29
CA ASP A 619 -22.47 -0.96 -1.23
C ASP A 619 -23.94 -1.44 -1.22
N TYR A 620 -24.76 -0.73 -0.45
CA TYR A 620 -26.18 -1.02 -0.30
C TYR A 620 -27.00 0.25 -0.46
N GLN A 621 -27.80 0.27 -1.51
CA GLN A 621 -28.67 1.38 -1.83
C GLN A 621 -30.13 0.97 -1.70
N ILE A 622 -30.94 1.80 -1.04
CA ILE A 622 -32.39 1.61 -0.90
C ILE A 622 -33.10 2.83 -1.46
N ILE A 623 -33.98 2.62 -2.42
CA ILE A 623 -34.69 3.68 -3.15
C ILE A 623 -36.21 3.44 -3.09
N THR A 624 -36.99 4.52 -3.15
CA THR A 624 -38.45 4.49 -3.37
C THR A 624 -39.30 3.78 -2.30
N GLY A 625 -39.09 4.00 -1.01
CA GLY A 625 -39.89 3.34 0.05
C GLY A 625 -39.45 1.94 0.42
N GLY A 626 -38.21 1.55 0.13
CA GLY A 626 -37.81 0.14 0.17
C GLY A 626 -38.45 -0.69 -0.95
N ARG A 627 -38.96 -0.03 -1.99
CA ARG A 627 -39.49 -0.69 -3.19
C ARG A 627 -38.39 -1.06 -4.15
N LYS A 628 -37.23 -0.40 -4.13
CA LYS A 628 -36.05 -0.85 -4.87
C LYS A 628 -34.88 -0.92 -3.90
N SER A 629 -34.10 -1.98 -3.96
CA SER A 629 -32.82 -2.08 -3.26
C SER A 629 -31.80 -2.65 -4.21
N THR A 630 -30.62 -2.05 -4.25
CA THR A 630 -29.47 -2.50 -5.02
C THR A 630 -28.35 -2.82 -4.03
N MET A 631 -27.70 -3.96 -4.20
CA MET A 631 -26.49 -4.35 -3.50
C MET A 631 -25.40 -4.57 -4.54
N THR A 632 -24.29 -3.85 -4.41
CA THR A 632 -23.11 -4.03 -5.26
C THR A 632 -21.98 -4.59 -4.40
N THR A 633 -21.37 -5.69 -4.83
CA THR A 633 -20.21 -6.31 -4.17
C THR A 633 -19.06 -6.35 -5.17
N ASP A 634 -17.93 -5.78 -4.78
CA ASP A 634 -16.69 -5.77 -5.54
C ASP A 634 -15.60 -6.43 -4.70
N VAL A 635 -14.80 -7.29 -5.35
CA VAL A 635 -13.59 -7.89 -4.78
C VAL A 635 -12.49 -7.78 -5.82
N LYS A 636 -11.37 -7.19 -5.43
CA LYS A 636 -10.15 -7.08 -6.23
C LYS A 636 -8.95 -7.58 -5.44
N ASN A 637 -7.97 -8.13 -6.14
CA ASN A 637 -6.73 -8.59 -5.53
C ASN A 637 -5.57 -7.67 -5.93
N LEU A 638 -4.92 -7.07 -4.93
CA LEU A 638 -3.79 -6.17 -5.08
C LEU A 638 -2.49 -6.98 -5.02
N ALA A 639 -1.91 -7.26 -6.20
CA ALA A 639 -0.71 -8.09 -6.34
C ALA A 639 0.49 -7.56 -5.54
N SER A 640 1.29 -8.49 -5.01
CA SER A 640 2.65 -8.20 -4.55
C SER A 640 3.66 -8.42 -5.68
N THR A 641 4.81 -7.77 -5.60
CA THR A 641 5.86 -7.88 -6.63
C THR A 641 7.23 -8.16 -6.04
N VAL A 642 8.01 -8.99 -6.74
CA VAL A 642 9.44 -9.24 -6.52
C VAL A 642 10.14 -9.10 -7.86
N SER A 643 11.10 -8.18 -8.00
CA SER A 643 11.78 -7.93 -9.27
C SER A 643 13.29 -7.72 -9.11
N ALA A 644 14.10 -8.36 -9.95
CA ALA A 644 15.54 -8.15 -9.99
C ALA A 644 16.04 -7.89 -11.41
N GLY A 645 17.04 -7.01 -11.57
CA GLY A 645 17.78 -6.86 -12.81
C GLY A 645 18.71 -8.05 -13.11
N GLY A 646 19.20 -8.71 -12.06
CA GLY A 646 19.95 -9.97 -12.12
C GLY A 646 19.06 -11.19 -11.86
N ASN A 647 19.55 -12.09 -11.01
CA ASN A 647 18.87 -13.31 -10.62
C ASN A 647 17.90 -13.08 -9.45
N VAL A 648 16.83 -13.87 -9.39
CA VAL A 648 15.98 -14.00 -8.20
C VAL A 648 16.13 -15.42 -7.66
N SER A 649 16.54 -15.56 -6.40
CA SER A 649 16.65 -16.84 -5.70
C SER A 649 15.70 -16.87 -4.50
N ILE A 650 14.80 -17.84 -4.47
CA ILE A 650 13.82 -18.05 -3.39
C ILE A 650 14.11 -19.41 -2.77
N ASP A 651 14.51 -19.45 -1.50
CA ASP A 651 14.91 -20.66 -0.76
C ASP A 651 14.11 -20.79 0.54
N ALA A 652 13.11 -21.66 0.54
CA ALA A 652 12.28 -21.95 1.70
C ALA A 652 12.52 -23.38 2.18
N ALA A 653 12.79 -23.57 3.47
CA ALA A 653 12.98 -24.90 4.03
C ALA A 653 11.70 -25.76 4.02
N ARG A 654 10.52 -25.14 3.88
CA ARG A 654 9.23 -25.80 3.71
C ARG A 654 8.57 -25.40 2.40
N ASP A 655 7.74 -24.35 2.38
CA ASP A 655 6.87 -24.09 1.23
C ASP A 655 7.15 -22.73 0.58
N VAL A 656 6.98 -22.65 -0.74
CA VAL A 656 6.91 -21.39 -1.49
C VAL A 656 5.51 -21.23 -2.04
N ASN A 657 4.83 -20.15 -1.67
CA ASN A 657 3.45 -19.88 -2.04
C ASN A 657 3.32 -18.55 -2.77
N VAL A 658 2.72 -18.56 -3.96
CA VAL A 658 2.47 -17.37 -4.78
C VAL A 658 0.98 -17.29 -5.10
N LEU A 659 0.32 -16.20 -4.69
CA LEU A 659 -1.12 -15.98 -4.90
C LEU A 659 -1.34 -14.63 -5.57
N ALA A 660 -1.90 -14.64 -6.79
CA ALA A 660 -2.14 -13.49 -7.65
C ALA A 660 -1.02 -12.43 -7.61
N SER A 661 0.23 -12.89 -7.61
CA SER A 661 1.43 -12.07 -7.39
C SER A 661 2.49 -12.33 -8.45
N GLN A 662 3.49 -11.46 -8.50
CA GLN A 662 4.48 -11.45 -9.59
C GLN A 662 5.91 -11.62 -9.06
N ALA A 663 6.69 -12.47 -9.74
CA ALA A 663 8.14 -12.55 -9.54
C ALA A 663 8.87 -12.46 -10.89
N LYS A 664 9.83 -11.55 -11.01
CA LYS A 664 10.56 -11.28 -12.25
C LYS A 664 12.07 -11.23 -12.03
N ALA A 665 12.82 -12.00 -12.80
CA ALA A 665 14.27 -11.94 -12.88
C ALA A 665 14.70 -11.47 -14.27
N GLY A 666 15.68 -10.57 -14.34
CA GLY A 666 16.35 -10.21 -15.59
C GLY A 666 17.17 -11.36 -16.17
N ASN A 667 17.70 -12.22 -15.30
CA ASN A 667 18.41 -13.45 -15.66
C ASN A 667 17.61 -14.67 -15.19
N ASP A 668 18.11 -15.41 -14.20
CA ASP A 668 17.51 -16.66 -13.74
C ASP A 668 16.54 -16.43 -12.56
N LEU A 669 15.40 -17.14 -12.57
CA LEU A 669 14.48 -17.24 -11.43
C LEU A 669 14.57 -18.66 -10.88
N ILE A 670 15.13 -18.79 -9.69
CA ILE A 670 15.40 -20.06 -9.01
C ILE A 670 14.54 -20.17 -7.76
N ILE A 671 13.75 -21.23 -7.65
CA ILE A 671 12.85 -21.51 -6.54
C ILE A 671 13.20 -22.88 -5.96
N ASN A 672 13.59 -22.91 -4.69
CA ASN A 672 13.81 -24.11 -3.91
C ASN A 672 12.81 -24.14 -2.76
N ALA A 673 11.91 -25.13 -2.78
CA ALA A 673 10.99 -25.41 -1.70
C ALA A 673 11.33 -26.79 -1.11
N GLY A 674 11.70 -26.83 0.18
CA GLY A 674 11.99 -28.09 0.85
C GLY A 674 10.82 -29.07 0.87
N ARG A 675 9.60 -28.59 0.65
CA ARG A 675 8.35 -29.36 0.61
C ARG A 675 7.50 -28.98 -0.59
N ASP A 676 6.69 -27.93 -0.54
CA ASP A 676 5.71 -27.64 -1.61
C ASP A 676 5.98 -26.32 -2.34
N PHE A 677 5.75 -26.32 -3.66
CA PHE A 677 5.72 -25.11 -4.48
C PHE A 677 4.30 -24.88 -5.03
N ASN A 678 3.62 -23.87 -4.51
CA ASN A 678 2.23 -23.55 -4.84
C ASN A 678 2.14 -22.19 -5.54
N VAL A 679 1.53 -22.15 -6.72
CA VAL A 679 1.29 -20.92 -7.48
C VAL A 679 -0.18 -20.92 -7.90
N SER A 680 -0.94 -19.90 -7.54
CA SER A 680 -2.38 -19.87 -7.79
C SER A 680 -2.85 -18.48 -8.21
N SER A 681 -3.86 -18.44 -9.07
CA SER A 681 -4.65 -17.25 -9.30
C SER A 681 -5.49 -16.89 -8.07
N ALA A 682 -6.00 -15.65 -8.05
CA ALA A 682 -7.09 -15.23 -7.17
C ALA A 682 -8.26 -14.73 -8.01
N SER A 683 -9.47 -14.78 -7.46
CA SER A 683 -10.67 -14.34 -8.16
C SER A 683 -10.97 -12.87 -7.88
N ASP A 684 -11.03 -12.05 -8.92
CA ASP A 684 -11.66 -10.74 -8.89
C ASP A 684 -13.15 -10.90 -9.23
N SER A 685 -14.03 -10.14 -8.57
CA SER A 685 -15.47 -10.25 -8.80
C SER A 685 -16.20 -8.91 -8.72
N HIS A 686 -17.27 -8.81 -9.50
CA HIS A 686 -18.22 -7.71 -9.49
C HIS A 686 -19.63 -8.30 -9.55
N ASN A 687 -20.45 -8.04 -8.53
CA ASN A 687 -21.80 -8.57 -8.44
C ASN A 687 -22.80 -7.47 -8.07
N VAL A 688 -23.88 -7.36 -8.84
CA VAL A 688 -24.97 -6.42 -8.61
C VAL A 688 -26.28 -7.18 -8.47
N GLU A 689 -26.90 -7.05 -7.30
CA GLU A 689 -28.24 -7.59 -7.03
C GLU A 689 -29.23 -6.44 -6.86
N THR A 690 -30.32 -6.43 -7.65
CA THR A 690 -31.40 -5.45 -7.57
C THR A 690 -32.73 -6.13 -7.27
N ARG A 691 -33.34 -5.78 -6.14
CA ARG A 691 -34.70 -6.18 -5.76
C ARG A 691 -35.66 -5.04 -5.97
N THR A 692 -36.71 -5.23 -6.78
CA THR A 692 -37.78 -4.23 -6.97
C THR A 692 -39.16 -4.79 -6.62
N LYS A 693 -40.00 -3.97 -5.99
CA LYS A 693 -41.40 -4.25 -5.66
C LYS A 693 -42.25 -3.04 -6.07
N HIS A 694 -43.03 -3.21 -7.12
CA HIS A 694 -43.96 -2.18 -7.58
C HIS A 694 -45.38 -2.74 -7.69
N ASN A 695 -46.31 -2.20 -6.89
CA ASN A 695 -47.67 -2.71 -6.75
C ASN A 695 -47.67 -4.22 -6.44
N ASN A 696 -48.28 -5.01 -7.33
CA ASN A 696 -48.36 -6.46 -7.21
C ASN A 696 -47.22 -7.20 -7.93
N LYS A 697 -46.24 -6.48 -8.49
CA LYS A 697 -45.05 -7.02 -9.19
C LYS A 697 -43.83 -6.97 -8.27
N ARG A 698 -43.10 -8.08 -8.17
CA ARG A 698 -41.76 -8.18 -7.58
C ARG A 698 -40.78 -8.61 -8.67
N THR A 699 -39.61 -8.01 -8.72
CA THR A 699 -38.48 -8.43 -9.57
C THR A 699 -37.22 -8.58 -8.73
N LEU A 700 -36.39 -9.56 -9.10
CA LEU A 700 -35.03 -9.76 -8.65
C LEU A 700 -34.17 -9.82 -9.91
N GLU A 701 -33.15 -8.99 -9.96
CA GLU A 701 -32.18 -8.90 -11.05
C GLU A 701 -30.80 -9.12 -10.46
N GLU A 702 -30.05 -10.08 -10.98
CA GLU A 702 -28.65 -10.33 -10.56
C GLU A 702 -27.76 -10.27 -11.79
N ASN A 703 -26.59 -9.64 -11.64
CA ASN A 703 -25.56 -9.60 -12.66
C ASN A 703 -24.20 -9.74 -11.97
N GLY A 704 -23.55 -10.88 -12.17
CA GLY A 704 -22.28 -11.23 -11.54
C GLY A 704 -21.22 -11.60 -12.58
N GLN A 705 -19.99 -11.18 -12.32
CA GLN A 705 -18.81 -11.57 -13.07
C GLN A 705 -17.69 -11.95 -12.09
N THR A 706 -16.97 -13.03 -12.40
CA THR A 706 -15.76 -13.48 -11.71
C THR A 706 -14.68 -13.75 -12.74
N THR A 707 -13.48 -13.22 -12.50
CA THR A 707 -12.32 -13.36 -13.38
C THR A 707 -11.07 -13.74 -12.59
N GLN A 708 -10.27 -14.67 -13.12
CA GLN A 708 -9.02 -15.11 -12.53
C GLN A 708 -7.89 -14.09 -12.77
N LEU A 709 -7.30 -13.58 -11.69
CA LEU A 709 -6.05 -12.86 -11.68
C LEU A 709 -4.89 -13.84 -11.47
N ALA A 710 -4.16 -14.14 -12.53
CA ALA A 710 -3.05 -15.09 -12.51
C ALA A 710 -1.88 -14.64 -11.62
N SER A 711 -1.17 -15.61 -11.04
CA SER A 711 0.21 -15.39 -10.59
C SER A 711 1.15 -15.48 -11.79
N GLU A 712 2.15 -14.60 -11.86
CA GLU A 712 3.06 -14.51 -13.01
C GLU A 712 4.53 -14.60 -12.57
N LEU A 713 5.24 -15.62 -13.08
CA LEU A 713 6.66 -15.85 -12.81
C LEU A 713 7.46 -15.73 -14.10
N THR A 714 8.41 -14.82 -14.16
CA THR A 714 9.17 -14.50 -15.39
C THR A 714 10.67 -14.55 -15.14
N ALA A 715 11.38 -15.36 -15.93
CA ALA A 715 12.83 -15.38 -16.02
C ALA A 715 13.28 -14.85 -17.39
N GLY A 716 14.21 -13.91 -17.41
CA GLY A 716 14.82 -13.44 -18.66
C GLY A 716 15.71 -14.49 -19.31
N ASN A 717 16.26 -15.44 -18.54
CA ASN A 717 17.03 -16.59 -19.01
C ASN A 717 16.38 -17.90 -18.56
N THR A 718 16.76 -18.47 -17.42
CA THR A 718 16.31 -19.80 -16.99
C THR A 718 15.34 -19.72 -15.82
N PHE A 719 14.23 -20.45 -15.90
CA PHE A 719 13.35 -20.69 -14.76
C PHE A 719 13.63 -22.09 -14.18
N ILE A 720 13.94 -22.17 -12.88
CA ILE A 720 14.18 -23.42 -12.17
C ILE A 720 13.29 -23.45 -10.94
N ALA A 721 12.48 -24.50 -10.79
CA ALA A 721 11.76 -24.77 -9.55
C ALA A 721 12.01 -26.21 -9.09
N GLN A 722 12.37 -26.37 -7.81
CA GLN A 722 12.58 -27.66 -7.16
C GLN A 722 11.74 -27.73 -5.89
N ALA A 723 10.77 -28.64 -5.86
CA ALA A 723 9.95 -28.93 -4.70
C ALA A 723 10.30 -30.32 -4.14
N GLY A 724 10.56 -30.41 -2.84
CA GLY A 724 10.87 -31.68 -2.18
C GLY A 724 9.70 -32.67 -2.14
N ARG A 725 8.46 -32.19 -2.29
CA ARG A 725 7.23 -32.98 -2.30
C ARG A 725 6.32 -32.63 -3.48
N ASP A 726 5.51 -31.59 -3.41
CA ASP A 726 4.49 -31.34 -4.44
C ASP A 726 4.67 -29.99 -5.14
N THR A 727 4.35 -29.92 -6.44
CA THR A 727 4.23 -28.67 -7.20
C THR A 727 2.80 -28.53 -7.69
N LYS A 728 2.14 -27.42 -7.36
CA LYS A 728 0.77 -27.12 -7.77
C LYS A 728 0.68 -25.73 -8.38
N LEU A 729 0.32 -25.68 -9.66
CA LEU A 729 0.06 -24.44 -10.40
C LEU A 729 -1.42 -24.38 -10.76
N VAL A 730 -2.11 -23.28 -10.46
CA VAL A 730 -3.55 -23.11 -10.74
C VAL A 730 -3.75 -21.82 -11.51
N ALA A 731 -4.24 -21.90 -12.75
CA ALA A 731 -4.51 -20.75 -13.63
C ALA A 731 -3.42 -19.66 -13.59
N SER A 732 -2.15 -20.09 -13.62
CA SER A 732 -0.98 -19.22 -13.44
C SER A 732 -0.12 -19.17 -14.69
N LYS A 733 0.85 -18.25 -14.75
CA LYS A 733 1.73 -18.09 -15.91
C LYS A 733 3.20 -18.18 -15.52
N ILE A 734 3.97 -18.95 -16.27
CA ILE A 734 5.43 -19.04 -16.16
C ILE A 734 6.04 -18.72 -17.52
N THR A 735 7.01 -17.82 -17.57
CA THR A 735 7.75 -17.47 -18.79
C THR A 735 9.25 -17.57 -18.54
N ALA A 736 9.97 -18.23 -19.46
CA ALA A 736 11.43 -18.24 -19.48
C ALA A 736 11.99 -17.82 -20.85
N GLY A 737 12.97 -16.93 -20.86
CA GLY A 737 13.63 -16.46 -22.08
C GLY A 737 14.55 -17.50 -22.74
N ASN A 738 14.94 -18.54 -22.01
CA ASN A 738 15.68 -19.69 -22.51
C ASN A 738 15.01 -20.99 -22.05
N GLU A 739 15.36 -21.55 -20.90
CA GLU A 739 14.85 -22.86 -20.47
C GLU A 739 13.96 -22.75 -19.23
N ALA A 740 12.98 -23.65 -19.10
CA ALA A 740 12.26 -23.85 -17.84
C ALA A 740 12.34 -25.30 -17.39
N TYR A 741 12.71 -25.50 -16.13
CA TYR A 741 12.82 -26.80 -15.48
C TYR A 741 12.04 -26.80 -14.16
N LEU A 742 11.00 -27.62 -14.08
CA LEU A 742 10.22 -27.82 -12.86
C LEU A 742 10.39 -29.26 -12.40
N TYR A 743 10.84 -29.45 -11.16
CA TYR A 743 10.99 -30.75 -10.53
C TYR A 743 10.18 -30.85 -9.24
N SER A 744 9.48 -31.98 -9.08
CA SER A 744 8.72 -32.30 -7.88
C SER A 744 9.06 -33.68 -7.33
N GLY A 745 9.34 -33.76 -6.03
CA GLY A 745 9.69 -35.01 -5.36
C GLY A 745 8.57 -36.06 -5.30
N ASN A 746 7.32 -35.65 -5.51
CA ASN A 746 6.12 -36.47 -5.51
C ASN A 746 5.18 -36.08 -6.67
N THR A 747 4.25 -35.11 -6.50
CA THR A 747 3.28 -34.79 -7.56
C THR A 747 3.53 -33.45 -8.25
N LEU A 748 3.20 -33.36 -9.55
CA LEU A 748 3.19 -32.10 -10.30
C LEU A 748 1.82 -31.91 -10.93
N SER A 749 1.13 -30.83 -10.55
CA SER A 749 -0.24 -30.54 -10.99
C SER A 749 -0.37 -29.16 -11.60
N LEU A 750 -0.85 -29.07 -12.84
CA LEU A 750 -1.27 -27.85 -13.50
C LEU A 750 -2.79 -27.89 -13.64
N LEU A 751 -3.48 -27.14 -12.78
CA LEU A 751 -4.93 -27.17 -12.65
C LEU A 751 -5.57 -25.93 -13.26
N ALA A 752 -6.85 -26.08 -13.62
CA ALA A 752 -7.67 -24.97 -14.08
C ALA A 752 -8.40 -24.28 -12.91
N ALA A 753 -8.66 -22.99 -13.06
CA ALA A 753 -9.64 -22.24 -12.28
C ALA A 753 -10.73 -21.71 -13.22
N GLN A 754 -11.78 -21.10 -12.68
CA GLN A 754 -12.97 -20.76 -13.46
C GLN A 754 -13.22 -19.25 -13.51
N ASP A 755 -13.38 -18.74 -14.72
CA ASP A 755 -14.07 -17.47 -14.96
C ASP A 755 -15.57 -17.76 -15.07
N SER A 756 -16.41 -16.83 -14.59
CA SER A 756 -17.85 -17.01 -14.62
C SER A 756 -18.60 -15.69 -14.85
N THR A 757 -19.68 -15.77 -15.61
CA THR A 757 -20.69 -14.71 -15.71
C THR A 757 -22.06 -15.28 -15.40
N HIS A 758 -22.84 -14.56 -14.61
CA HIS A 758 -24.17 -14.97 -14.19
C HIS A 758 -25.15 -13.81 -14.35
N THR A 759 -26.29 -14.05 -14.99
CA THR A 759 -27.41 -13.10 -15.02
C THR A 759 -28.72 -13.79 -14.63
N LEU A 760 -29.52 -13.10 -13.83
CA LEU A 760 -30.86 -13.54 -13.41
C LEU A 760 -31.86 -12.41 -13.55
N TYR A 761 -33.05 -12.73 -14.05
CA TYR A 761 -34.25 -11.92 -13.96
C TYR A 761 -35.42 -12.81 -13.48
N ASP A 762 -35.78 -12.73 -12.19
CA ASP A 762 -36.99 -13.38 -11.63
C ASP A 762 -38.07 -12.32 -11.37
N MET A 763 -39.26 -12.54 -11.94
CA MET A 763 -40.40 -11.65 -11.83
C MET A 763 -41.64 -12.42 -11.39
N LYS A 764 -42.32 -11.91 -10.35
CA LYS A 764 -43.59 -12.44 -9.85
C LYS A 764 -44.63 -11.33 -9.77
N LYS A 765 -45.78 -11.50 -10.42
CA LYS A 765 -46.88 -10.54 -10.44
C LYS A 765 -48.20 -11.17 -10.01
N LYS A 766 -48.94 -10.49 -9.14
CA LYS A 766 -50.34 -10.82 -8.79
C LYS A 766 -51.32 -9.89 -9.51
N GLY A 767 -52.48 -10.39 -9.92
CA GLY A 767 -53.58 -9.65 -10.55
C GLY A 767 -54.90 -9.87 -9.80
N SER A 768 -55.99 -9.31 -10.34
CA SER A 768 -57.34 -9.49 -9.81
C SER A 768 -57.85 -10.93 -10.01
N PHE A 769 -58.78 -11.38 -9.16
CA PHE A 769 -59.42 -12.71 -9.26
C PHE A 769 -58.44 -13.90 -9.28
N GLY A 770 -57.44 -13.88 -8.41
CA GLY A 770 -56.50 -15.00 -8.26
C GLY A 770 -55.41 -15.10 -9.35
N ALA A 771 -55.39 -14.16 -10.31
CA ALA A 771 -54.40 -14.15 -11.38
C ALA A 771 -52.96 -14.01 -10.85
N LYS A 772 -52.05 -14.83 -11.36
CA LYS A 772 -50.61 -14.81 -11.05
C LYS A 772 -49.82 -14.96 -12.35
N GLN A 773 -48.69 -14.26 -12.43
CA GLN A 773 -47.73 -14.39 -13.52
C GLN A 773 -46.33 -14.53 -12.90
N ALA A 774 -45.54 -15.46 -13.42
CA ALA A 774 -44.12 -15.55 -13.12
C ALA A 774 -43.29 -15.58 -14.41
N GLN A 775 -42.09 -15.04 -14.35
CA GLN A 775 -41.07 -15.13 -15.39
C GLN A 775 -39.72 -15.29 -14.71
N ARG A 776 -38.93 -16.27 -15.10
CA ARG A 776 -37.54 -16.42 -14.68
C ARG A 776 -36.69 -16.62 -15.92
N ASP A 777 -35.74 -15.73 -16.13
CA ASP A 777 -34.72 -15.82 -17.16
C ASP A 777 -33.36 -15.87 -16.46
N GLU A 778 -32.56 -16.88 -16.73
CA GLU A 778 -31.29 -17.13 -16.05
C GLU A 778 -30.27 -17.62 -17.07
N VAL A 779 -29.08 -17.03 -17.06
CA VAL A 779 -27.96 -17.43 -17.92
C VAL A 779 -26.69 -17.48 -17.09
N THR A 780 -26.02 -18.63 -17.13
CA THR A 780 -24.73 -18.84 -16.48
C THR A 780 -23.73 -19.34 -17.51
N GLN A 781 -22.57 -18.71 -17.56
CA GLN A 781 -21.45 -19.14 -18.38
C GLN A 781 -20.22 -19.31 -17.50
N THR A 782 -19.54 -20.45 -17.63
CA THR A 782 -18.30 -20.76 -16.91
C THR A 782 -17.25 -21.23 -17.90
N THR A 783 -16.05 -20.65 -17.82
CA THR A 783 -14.92 -21.01 -18.67
C THR A 783 -13.71 -21.36 -17.83
N ASN A 784 -13.03 -22.46 -18.17
CA ASN A 784 -11.87 -22.93 -17.43
C ASN A 784 -10.59 -22.27 -17.95
N VAL A 785 -9.87 -21.62 -17.04
CA VAL A 785 -8.57 -20.98 -17.27
C VAL A 785 -7.48 -21.89 -16.73
N GLY A 786 -6.66 -22.46 -17.62
CA GLY A 786 -5.56 -23.34 -17.25
C GLY A 786 -4.25 -22.60 -16.97
N THR A 787 -3.25 -23.34 -16.50
CA THR A 787 -1.88 -22.81 -16.32
C THR A 787 -1.15 -22.73 -17.66
N GLU A 788 -0.43 -21.63 -17.89
CA GLU A 788 0.41 -21.40 -19.06
C GLU A 788 1.90 -21.43 -18.69
N ILE A 789 2.70 -22.20 -19.44
CA ILE A 789 4.16 -22.19 -19.35
C ILE A 789 4.73 -21.98 -20.75
N ARG A 790 5.51 -20.91 -20.91
CA ARG A 790 6.14 -20.55 -22.19
C ARG A 790 7.65 -20.41 -22.06
N THR A 791 8.37 -21.06 -22.97
CA THR A 791 9.85 -21.01 -23.03
C THR A 791 10.31 -20.77 -24.46
N ALA A 792 11.44 -20.08 -24.64
CA ALA A 792 12.06 -19.95 -25.98
C ALA A 792 13.00 -21.12 -26.32
N GLY A 793 13.49 -21.82 -25.31
CA GLY A 793 14.32 -23.01 -25.36
C GLY A 793 13.54 -24.24 -24.93
N ASN A 794 14.14 -25.09 -24.09
CA ASN A 794 13.56 -26.34 -23.64
C ASN A 794 12.60 -26.12 -22.46
N LEU A 795 11.52 -26.92 -22.43
CA LEU A 795 10.61 -27.02 -21.29
C LEU A 795 10.64 -28.46 -20.75
N THR A 796 11.02 -28.61 -19.47
CA THR A 796 11.05 -29.91 -18.79
C THR A 796 10.22 -29.87 -17.51
N LEU A 797 9.25 -30.78 -17.40
CA LEU A 797 8.41 -30.98 -16.22
C LEU A 797 8.63 -32.40 -15.68
N ALA A 798 9.26 -32.51 -14.52
CA ALA A 798 9.68 -33.77 -13.93
C ALA A 798 9.03 -34.02 -12.56
N SER A 799 8.61 -35.25 -12.29
CA SER A 799 8.12 -35.69 -10.98
C SER A 799 8.48 -37.15 -10.69
N ASN A 800 8.76 -37.50 -9.43
CA ASN A 800 8.94 -38.92 -9.08
C ASN A 800 7.61 -39.68 -8.99
N GLY A 801 6.51 -38.98 -8.71
CA GLY A 801 5.15 -39.52 -8.71
C GLY A 801 4.32 -38.97 -9.87
N ASP A 802 3.02 -38.89 -9.68
CA ASP A 802 2.05 -38.59 -10.74
C ASP A 802 2.09 -37.13 -11.22
N GLN A 803 1.72 -36.94 -12.49
CA GLN A 803 1.46 -35.63 -13.10
C GLN A 803 0.00 -35.49 -13.53
N LEU A 804 -0.58 -34.31 -13.29
CA LEU A 804 -1.94 -33.97 -13.67
C LEU A 804 -1.99 -32.63 -14.41
N TYR A 805 -2.66 -32.61 -15.55
CA TYR A 805 -2.83 -31.42 -16.40
C TYR A 805 -4.30 -31.20 -16.74
N GLN A 806 -4.84 -30.03 -16.40
CA GLN A 806 -6.18 -29.56 -16.76
C GLN A 806 -6.06 -28.27 -17.58
N VAL A 807 -6.42 -28.35 -18.87
CA VAL A 807 -6.33 -27.22 -19.84
C VAL A 807 -4.97 -26.51 -19.79
N ALA A 808 -3.91 -27.25 -19.50
CA ALA A 808 -2.57 -26.68 -19.40
C ALA A 808 -2.11 -26.23 -20.79
N LYS A 809 -1.41 -25.10 -20.87
CA LYS A 809 -0.83 -24.57 -22.10
C LYS A 809 0.68 -24.61 -22.00
N LEU A 810 1.30 -25.57 -22.66
CA LEU A 810 2.75 -25.79 -22.61
C LEU A 810 3.35 -25.42 -23.97
N SER A 811 4.15 -24.36 -24.00
CA SER A 811 4.81 -23.87 -25.22
C SER A 811 6.33 -23.89 -25.07
N SER A 812 6.98 -24.69 -25.90
CA SER A 812 8.43 -24.83 -25.99
C SER A 812 8.95 -24.36 -27.34
N GLY A 813 9.97 -23.50 -27.32
CA GLY A 813 10.69 -23.10 -28.53
C GLY A 813 11.70 -24.14 -29.02
N LYS A 814 11.94 -25.21 -28.23
CA LYS A 814 12.72 -26.39 -28.59
C LYS A 814 11.97 -27.65 -28.12
N ASP A 815 12.58 -28.47 -27.28
CA ASP A 815 12.01 -29.74 -26.83
C ASP A 815 11.06 -29.53 -25.65
N LEU A 816 10.02 -30.36 -25.59
CA LEU A 816 9.08 -30.44 -24.47
C LEU A 816 9.20 -31.84 -23.85
N THR A 817 9.65 -31.92 -22.60
CA THR A 817 9.81 -33.18 -21.87
C THR A 817 8.90 -33.23 -20.65
N LEU A 818 8.02 -34.23 -20.60
CA LEU A 818 7.23 -34.57 -19.42
C LEU A 818 7.74 -35.91 -18.88
N GLN A 819 8.31 -35.91 -17.67
CA GLN A 819 8.91 -37.09 -17.07
C GLN A 819 8.27 -37.39 -15.70
N SER A 820 7.51 -38.48 -15.63
CA SER A 820 6.85 -38.94 -14.41
C SER A 820 7.34 -40.33 -14.03
N GLY A 821 7.77 -40.49 -12.77
CA GLY A 821 7.95 -41.80 -12.14
C GLY A 821 6.62 -42.48 -11.75
N GLY A 822 5.49 -41.77 -11.91
CA GLY A 822 4.13 -42.27 -11.79
C GLY A 822 3.38 -42.23 -13.12
N ALA A 823 2.09 -41.91 -13.07
CA ALA A 823 1.24 -41.74 -14.25
C ALA A 823 1.22 -40.28 -14.71
N VAL A 824 1.07 -40.06 -16.01
CA VAL A 824 0.76 -38.73 -16.57
C VAL A 824 -0.72 -38.71 -16.97
N THR A 825 -1.48 -37.76 -16.43
CA THR A 825 -2.93 -37.64 -16.68
C THR A 825 -3.25 -36.28 -17.30
N PHE A 826 -3.83 -36.29 -18.49
CA PHE A 826 -4.44 -35.12 -19.13
C PHE A 826 -5.96 -35.18 -18.91
N GLU A 827 -6.41 -34.50 -17.87
CA GLU A 827 -7.81 -34.46 -17.47
C GLU A 827 -8.55 -33.36 -18.26
N GLY A 828 -9.63 -33.76 -18.91
CA GLY A 828 -10.48 -32.85 -19.65
C GLY A 828 -11.48 -32.21 -18.70
N VAL A 829 -11.56 -30.88 -18.71
CA VAL A 829 -12.57 -30.12 -17.95
C VAL A 829 -13.57 -29.52 -18.92
N LYS A 830 -14.73 -29.09 -18.43
CA LYS A 830 -15.81 -28.64 -19.30
C LYS A 830 -16.15 -27.18 -19.03
N ASP A 831 -16.16 -26.39 -20.10
CA ASP A 831 -16.82 -25.09 -20.09
C ASP A 831 -18.34 -25.35 -20.09
N LEU A 832 -19.09 -24.46 -19.44
CA LEU A 832 -20.53 -24.57 -19.28
C LEU A 832 -21.21 -23.31 -19.82
N HIS A 833 -22.26 -23.50 -20.60
CA HIS A 833 -23.25 -22.48 -20.92
C HIS A 833 -24.63 -23.05 -20.59
N ASP A 834 -25.29 -22.49 -19.57
CA ASP A 834 -26.63 -22.88 -19.15
C ASP A 834 -27.57 -21.69 -19.26
N GLU A 835 -28.65 -21.84 -20.03
CA GLU A 835 -29.71 -20.85 -20.17
C GLU A 835 -31.09 -21.46 -19.87
N SER A 836 -31.89 -20.73 -19.10
CA SER A 836 -33.26 -21.13 -18.75
C SER A 836 -34.22 -19.96 -18.77
N HIS A 837 -35.34 -20.14 -19.47
CA HIS A 837 -36.40 -19.15 -19.66
C HIS A 837 -37.76 -19.77 -19.37
N THR A 838 -38.33 -19.48 -18.21
CA THR A 838 -39.63 -19.99 -17.80
C THR A 838 -40.65 -18.87 -17.61
N LYS A 839 -41.90 -19.10 -18.07
CA LYS A 839 -43.02 -18.18 -17.89
C LYS A 839 -44.27 -18.95 -17.51
N SER A 840 -44.96 -18.51 -16.47
CA SER A 840 -46.25 -19.06 -16.05
C SER A 840 -47.31 -17.97 -15.93
N LYS A 841 -48.55 -18.30 -16.25
CA LYS A 841 -49.75 -17.51 -15.93
C LYS A 841 -50.82 -18.44 -15.39
N SER A 842 -51.51 -18.06 -14.31
CA SER A 842 -52.61 -18.83 -13.76
C SER A 842 -53.67 -17.91 -13.17
N ASP A 843 -54.95 -18.29 -13.20
CA ASP A 843 -56.06 -17.68 -12.47
C ASP A 843 -56.97 -18.76 -11.86
N MET A 844 -58.18 -18.41 -11.40
CA MET A 844 -59.10 -19.39 -10.78
C MET A 844 -59.63 -20.46 -11.74
N ALA A 845 -59.59 -20.22 -13.05
CA ALA A 845 -60.19 -21.08 -14.07
C ALA A 845 -59.14 -21.72 -14.99
N TRP A 846 -57.98 -21.09 -15.17
CA TRP A 846 -56.99 -21.44 -16.19
C TRP A 846 -55.56 -21.37 -15.68
N PHE A 847 -54.68 -22.26 -16.18
CA PHE A 847 -53.23 -22.08 -16.06
C PHE A 847 -52.52 -22.31 -17.39
N SER A 848 -51.38 -21.67 -17.56
CA SER A 848 -50.45 -21.88 -18.66
C SER A 848 -49.02 -21.78 -18.16
N MET A 849 -48.15 -22.65 -18.62
CA MET A 849 -46.71 -22.63 -18.35
C MET A 849 -45.96 -22.97 -19.63
N LYS A 850 -44.96 -22.15 -19.95
CA LYS A 850 -44.00 -22.46 -21.00
C LYS A 850 -42.60 -22.28 -20.46
N GLY A 851 -41.71 -23.18 -20.86
CA GLY A 851 -40.30 -23.09 -20.54
C GLY A 851 -39.50 -23.48 -21.77
N LYS A 852 -38.36 -22.82 -21.94
CA LYS A 852 -37.30 -23.27 -22.84
C LYS A 852 -35.97 -23.04 -22.15
N GLY A 853 -34.98 -23.83 -22.50
CA GLY A 853 -33.62 -23.67 -22.03
C GLY A 853 -32.70 -24.62 -22.76
N ASN A 854 -31.42 -24.40 -22.58
CA ASN A 854 -30.36 -25.16 -23.19
C ASN A 854 -29.18 -25.22 -22.23
N THR A 855 -28.64 -26.41 -22.03
CA THR A 855 -27.41 -26.64 -21.29
C THR A 855 -26.40 -27.24 -22.26
N ASP A 856 -25.33 -26.50 -22.51
CA ASP A 856 -24.23 -26.91 -23.37
C ASP A 856 -22.93 -26.98 -22.56
N GLU A 857 -22.28 -28.13 -22.60
CA GLU A 857 -20.93 -28.32 -22.10
C GLU A 857 -19.95 -28.42 -23.27
N THR A 858 -18.76 -27.84 -23.13
CA THR A 858 -17.66 -28.01 -24.10
C THR A 858 -16.42 -28.52 -23.41
N LEU A 859 -15.95 -29.72 -23.80
CA LEU A 859 -14.73 -30.30 -23.28
C LEU A 859 -13.52 -29.49 -23.73
N ARG A 860 -12.69 -29.09 -22.77
CA ARG A 860 -11.41 -28.43 -22.95
C ARG A 860 -10.28 -29.42 -22.66
N GLN A 861 -9.27 -29.39 -23.50
CA GLN A 861 -8.07 -30.21 -23.37
C GLN A 861 -6.81 -29.36 -23.21
N SER A 862 -5.71 -30.00 -22.79
CA SER A 862 -4.41 -29.34 -22.66
C SER A 862 -3.74 -29.16 -24.04
N GLU A 863 -3.12 -28.01 -24.24
CA GLU A 863 -2.41 -27.59 -25.45
C GLU A 863 -0.91 -27.80 -25.25
N LEU A 864 -0.28 -28.64 -26.07
CA LEU A 864 1.17 -28.88 -26.04
C LEU A 864 1.77 -28.50 -27.40
N VAL A 865 2.64 -27.51 -27.41
CA VAL A 865 3.29 -26.99 -28.61
C VAL A 865 4.80 -26.97 -28.41
N ALA A 866 5.53 -27.74 -29.21
CA ALA A 866 7.00 -27.77 -29.24
C ALA A 866 7.49 -27.60 -30.67
N GLN A 867 8.57 -26.83 -30.86
CA GLN A 867 9.25 -26.72 -32.16
C GLN A 867 10.26 -27.87 -32.39
N GLY A 868 10.73 -28.49 -31.31
CA GLY A 868 11.57 -29.67 -31.29
C GLY A 868 10.78 -30.95 -31.04
N GLN A 869 11.32 -31.84 -30.22
CA GLN A 869 10.68 -33.10 -29.86
C GLN A 869 9.77 -32.95 -28.63
N THR A 870 8.60 -33.59 -28.69
CA THR A 870 7.72 -33.79 -27.53
C THR A 870 7.94 -35.20 -26.98
N VAL A 871 8.41 -35.31 -25.74
CA VAL A 871 8.69 -36.57 -25.05
C VAL A 871 7.82 -36.67 -23.80
N ILE A 872 7.02 -37.74 -23.71
CA ILE A 872 6.17 -38.03 -22.54
C ILE A 872 6.55 -39.39 -21.98
N GLN A 873 7.23 -39.39 -20.83
CA GLN A 873 7.61 -40.59 -20.08
C GLN A 873 6.71 -40.71 -18.85
N ALA A 874 5.94 -41.80 -18.79
CA ALA A 874 5.02 -42.09 -17.68
C ALA A 874 5.18 -43.55 -17.26
N VAL A 875 5.87 -43.80 -16.14
CA VAL A 875 6.18 -45.17 -15.68
C VAL A 875 4.92 -45.98 -15.39
N ASN A 876 3.88 -45.36 -14.83
CA ASN A 876 2.59 -45.99 -14.54
C ASN A 876 1.53 -45.72 -15.63
N GLY A 877 1.96 -45.36 -16.84
CA GLY A 877 1.09 -45.19 -18.01
C GLY A 877 0.56 -43.77 -18.24
N LEU A 878 0.07 -43.54 -19.45
CA LEU A 878 -0.48 -42.27 -19.92
C LEU A 878 -2.01 -42.34 -19.98
N LYS A 879 -2.70 -41.39 -19.34
CA LYS A 879 -4.17 -41.28 -19.32
C LYS A 879 -4.61 -39.99 -20.00
N ILE A 880 -5.50 -40.07 -20.98
CA ILE A 880 -5.98 -38.89 -21.71
C ILE A 880 -7.51 -38.94 -21.83
N ASP A 881 -8.15 -37.84 -21.46
CA ASP A 881 -9.57 -37.64 -21.67
C ASP A 881 -9.85 -37.13 -23.08
N VAL A 882 -10.73 -37.81 -23.81
CA VAL A 882 -11.18 -37.39 -25.14
C VAL A 882 -12.70 -37.26 -25.17
N LYS A 883 -13.20 -36.41 -26.06
CA LYS A 883 -14.63 -36.22 -26.25
C LYS A 883 -15.29 -37.54 -26.65
N GLN A 884 -16.41 -37.89 -26.04
CA GLN A 884 -17.21 -39.02 -26.53
C GLN A 884 -18.07 -38.55 -27.71
N VAL A 885 -17.80 -39.05 -28.92
CA VAL A 885 -18.65 -38.80 -30.10
C VAL A 885 -19.40 -40.06 -30.49
N ASN A 886 -20.73 -40.00 -30.51
CA ASN A 886 -21.59 -41.16 -30.79
C ASN A 886 -21.19 -41.86 -32.09
N GLN A 887 -21.04 -43.19 -32.03
CA GLN A 887 -20.69 -44.06 -33.15
C GLN A 887 -19.29 -43.84 -33.76
N GLN A 888 -18.47 -42.95 -33.20
CA GLN A 888 -17.08 -42.78 -33.59
C GLN A 888 -16.14 -43.59 -32.71
N THR A 889 -15.08 -44.10 -33.32
CA THR A 889 -13.92 -44.65 -32.60
C THR A 889 -13.13 -43.53 -31.92
N VAL A 890 -12.26 -43.89 -30.97
CA VAL A 890 -11.33 -42.93 -30.34
C VAL A 890 -10.49 -42.21 -31.41
N SER A 891 -9.96 -42.93 -32.40
CA SER A 891 -9.19 -42.34 -33.51
C SER A 891 -9.96 -41.31 -34.32
N GLN A 892 -11.21 -41.61 -34.68
CA GLN A 892 -12.08 -40.67 -35.41
C GLN A 892 -12.40 -39.43 -34.58
N THR A 893 -12.53 -39.59 -33.26
CA THR A 893 -12.72 -38.47 -32.33
C THR A 893 -11.48 -37.58 -32.31
N ILE A 894 -10.29 -38.18 -32.16
CA ILE A 894 -9.01 -37.44 -32.13
C ILE A 894 -8.83 -36.65 -33.42
N ASP A 895 -9.05 -37.27 -34.60
CA ASP A 895 -8.98 -36.56 -35.89
C ASP A 895 -9.93 -35.36 -35.96
N THR A 896 -11.12 -35.49 -35.37
CA THR A 896 -12.10 -34.40 -35.31
C THR A 896 -11.64 -33.29 -34.37
N MET A 897 -11.12 -33.64 -33.19
CA MET A 897 -10.59 -32.69 -32.21
C MET A 897 -9.40 -31.91 -32.77
N VAL A 898 -8.41 -32.59 -33.37
CA VAL A 898 -7.22 -31.97 -33.95
C VAL A 898 -7.56 -31.08 -35.16
N LYS A 899 -8.58 -31.45 -35.94
CA LYS A 899 -9.06 -30.61 -37.04
C LYS A 899 -9.74 -29.32 -36.54
N ALA A 900 -10.43 -29.40 -35.40
CA ALA A 900 -11.06 -28.24 -34.78
C ALA A 900 -10.03 -27.34 -34.08
N ASP A 901 -9.01 -27.94 -33.45
CA ASP A 901 -7.92 -27.24 -32.78
C ASP A 901 -6.57 -27.89 -33.12
N PRO A 902 -5.78 -27.26 -34.03
CA PRO A 902 -4.46 -27.76 -34.42
C PRO A 902 -3.46 -27.89 -33.26
N GLN A 903 -3.66 -27.19 -32.13
CA GLN A 903 -2.78 -27.28 -30.96
C GLN A 903 -2.92 -28.61 -30.20
N LEU A 904 -3.93 -29.42 -30.54
CA LEU A 904 -4.13 -30.76 -30.01
C LEU A 904 -3.41 -31.86 -30.80
N ALA A 905 -2.61 -31.50 -31.82
CA ALA A 905 -1.91 -32.47 -32.69
C ALA A 905 -1.09 -33.51 -31.90
N TRP A 906 -0.54 -33.14 -30.75
CA TRP A 906 0.21 -34.04 -29.85
C TRP A 906 -0.60 -35.27 -29.40
N ILE A 907 -1.94 -35.18 -29.33
CA ILE A 907 -2.82 -36.31 -28.96
C ILE A 907 -2.75 -37.41 -30.03
N LYS A 908 -2.59 -37.01 -31.30
CA LYS A 908 -2.43 -37.95 -32.42
C LYS A 908 -1.07 -38.63 -32.40
N ASP A 909 -0.03 -37.95 -31.94
CA ASP A 909 1.28 -38.57 -31.72
C ASP A 909 1.23 -39.55 -30.53
N ALA A 910 0.48 -39.21 -29.48
CA ALA A 910 0.24 -40.11 -28.36
C ALA A 910 -0.51 -41.39 -28.78
N GLU A 911 -1.51 -41.27 -29.67
CA GLU A 911 -2.25 -42.41 -30.23
C GLU A 911 -1.35 -43.43 -30.93
N GLN A 912 -0.33 -42.97 -31.66
CA GLN A 912 0.59 -43.85 -32.38
C GLN A 912 1.43 -44.75 -31.46
N ARG A 913 1.56 -44.40 -30.19
CA ARG A 913 2.33 -45.19 -29.21
C ARG A 913 1.64 -46.49 -28.81
N GLY A 914 0.30 -46.52 -28.84
CA GLY A 914 -0.50 -47.71 -28.49
C GLY A 914 -0.57 -48.07 -27.00
N ASP A 915 0.03 -47.28 -26.10
CA ASP A 915 0.11 -47.50 -24.65
C ASP A 915 -0.71 -46.48 -23.82
N VAL A 916 -1.72 -45.85 -24.43
CA VAL A 916 -2.56 -44.81 -23.81
C VAL A 916 -3.88 -45.39 -23.27
N ASP A 917 -4.20 -45.07 -22.03
CA ASP A 917 -5.52 -45.31 -21.42
C ASP A 917 -6.47 -44.16 -21.77
N TRP A 918 -7.36 -44.42 -22.72
CA TRP A 918 -8.33 -43.45 -23.24
C TRP A 918 -9.61 -43.44 -22.41
N ARG A 919 -9.93 -42.28 -21.83
CA ARG A 919 -11.17 -42.06 -21.08
C ARG A 919 -12.10 -41.17 -21.90
N GLN A 920 -13.28 -41.69 -22.23
CA GLN A 920 -14.26 -40.93 -23.01
C GLN A 920 -15.11 -40.05 -22.09
N VAL A 921 -15.11 -38.74 -22.35
CA VAL A 921 -15.89 -37.75 -21.60
C VAL A 921 -17.07 -37.30 -22.45
N LYS A 922 -18.28 -37.56 -21.94
CA LYS A 922 -19.52 -37.14 -22.58
C LYS A 922 -19.86 -35.71 -22.20
N GLU A 923 -20.03 -34.85 -23.20
CA GLU A 923 -20.62 -33.52 -23.03
C GLU A 923 -22.14 -33.61 -22.90
N LEU A 924 -22.72 -32.74 -22.07
CA LEU A 924 -24.15 -32.52 -22.03
C LEU A 924 -24.53 -31.45 -23.06
N HIS A 925 -25.41 -31.82 -23.99
CA HIS A 925 -26.10 -30.92 -24.90
C HIS A 925 -27.58 -31.25 -24.82
N ASP A 926 -28.27 -30.61 -23.87
CA ASP A 926 -29.70 -30.86 -23.66
C ASP A 926 -30.48 -29.56 -23.82
N SER A 927 -31.55 -29.64 -24.59
CA SER A 927 -32.46 -28.53 -24.78
C SER A 927 -33.87 -28.99 -24.48
N PHE A 928 -34.59 -28.19 -23.70
CA PHE A 928 -35.98 -28.46 -23.40
C PHE A 928 -36.86 -27.36 -23.94
N LYS A 929 -38.07 -27.75 -24.35
CA LYS A 929 -39.13 -26.82 -24.69
C LYS A 929 -40.46 -27.46 -24.37
N TYR A 930 -41.24 -26.81 -23.51
CA TYR A 930 -42.60 -27.26 -23.20
C TYR A 930 -43.58 -26.10 -23.22
N ASN A 931 -44.84 -26.43 -23.46
CA ASN A 931 -45.96 -25.51 -23.37
C ASN A 931 -47.19 -26.30 -22.91
N ASN A 932 -47.63 -26.03 -21.68
CA ASN A 932 -48.75 -26.72 -21.04
C ASN A 932 -49.81 -25.70 -20.63
N SER A 933 -51.08 -26.05 -20.81
CA SER A 933 -52.21 -25.24 -20.33
C SER A 933 -53.43 -26.10 -20.03
N GLY A 934 -54.28 -25.69 -19.08
CA GLY A 934 -55.47 -26.45 -18.69
C GLY A 934 -56.51 -25.64 -17.89
N MET A 935 -57.72 -26.21 -17.74
CA MET A 935 -58.85 -25.65 -16.98
C MET A 935 -59.10 -26.37 -15.64
N GLY A 936 -59.36 -25.62 -14.55
CA GLY A 936 -60.00 -26.13 -13.32
C GLY A 936 -59.20 -26.04 -12.00
N GLN A 937 -59.92 -26.02 -10.87
CA GLN A 937 -59.39 -25.89 -9.49
C GLN A 937 -58.55 -27.08 -9.00
N ALA A 938 -58.60 -28.24 -9.69
CA ALA A 938 -57.93 -29.48 -9.26
C ALA A 938 -56.49 -29.67 -9.79
N ALA A 939 -55.96 -28.74 -10.62
CA ALA A 939 -54.58 -28.77 -11.11
C ALA A 939 -53.61 -27.88 -10.29
N MET A 940 -54.07 -27.30 -9.17
CA MET A 940 -53.29 -26.34 -8.37
C MET A 940 -52.16 -26.99 -7.55
N LEU A 941 -52.06 -28.32 -7.54
CA LEU A 941 -51.00 -29.05 -6.85
C LEU A 941 -49.91 -29.50 -7.86
N ALA A 942 -48.71 -28.95 -7.65
CA ALA A 942 -47.44 -29.38 -8.22
C ALA A 942 -47.27 -29.21 -9.76
N VAL A 943 -46.96 -27.99 -10.18
CA VAL A 943 -46.01 -27.81 -11.28
C VAL A 943 -44.85 -26.97 -10.75
N ILE A 944 -44.00 -27.64 -9.99
CA ILE A 944 -42.60 -27.25 -9.84
C ILE A 944 -41.85 -28.28 -10.69
N ILE A 945 -41.74 -28.03 -12.00
CA ILE A 945 -40.64 -28.61 -12.75
C ILE A 945 -39.45 -27.71 -12.40
N ILE A 946 -38.77 -28.02 -11.30
CA ILE A 946 -37.38 -27.65 -11.16
C ILE A 946 -36.67 -28.56 -12.17
N VAL A 947 -36.38 -28.04 -13.37
CA VAL A 947 -35.21 -28.53 -14.09
C VAL A 947 -34.06 -27.94 -13.28
N THR A 948 -33.59 -28.67 -12.26
CA THR A 948 -32.23 -28.51 -11.76
C THR A 948 -31.34 -29.03 -12.88
N GLY A 949 -31.06 -28.14 -13.84
CA GLY A 949 -29.91 -28.28 -14.70
C GLY A 949 -28.70 -28.25 -13.78
N VAL A 950 -27.93 -29.33 -13.86
CA VAL A 950 -26.60 -29.57 -13.29
C VAL A 950 -25.99 -28.33 -12.62
N THR A 951 -26.05 -28.25 -11.28
CA THR A 951 -25.21 -27.33 -10.52
C THR A 951 -23.78 -27.86 -10.55
N ALA A 952 -23.00 -27.40 -11.51
CA ALA A 952 -21.57 -27.71 -11.61
C ALA A 952 -20.81 -27.14 -10.39
N GLY A 953 -20.18 -28.04 -9.64
CA GLY A 953 -18.96 -27.76 -8.85
C GLY A 953 -19.10 -27.04 -7.51
N GLY A 954 -19.28 -27.80 -6.41
CA GLY A 954 -18.60 -27.48 -5.15
C GLY A 954 -19.40 -26.88 -3.97
N ALA A 955 -20.57 -27.41 -3.61
CA ALA A 955 -21.03 -27.52 -2.21
C ALA A 955 -22.40 -28.22 -2.12
N SER A 956 -22.40 -29.51 -1.77
CA SER A 956 -23.45 -30.32 -1.10
C SER A 956 -23.62 -31.70 -1.75
N ALA A 957 -23.19 -32.71 -1.01
CA ALA A 957 -23.65 -34.07 -1.21
C ALA A 957 -25.02 -34.24 -0.51
N LEU A 958 -25.81 -35.18 -1.03
CA LEU A 958 -27.04 -35.80 -0.49
C LEU A 958 -28.38 -35.17 -0.90
N ALA A 959 -28.97 -35.72 -1.96
CA ALA A 959 -30.33 -36.28 -1.92
C ALA A 959 -30.66 -36.97 -3.26
N GLY A 960 -30.15 -38.19 -3.44
CA GLY A 960 -30.71 -39.12 -4.42
C GLY A 960 -31.91 -39.83 -3.81
N GLY A 961 -33.08 -39.69 -4.43
CA GLY A 961 -34.23 -40.58 -4.21
C GLY A 961 -35.51 -39.90 -3.75
N ALA A 962 -36.48 -39.76 -4.67
CA ALA A 962 -37.87 -40.22 -4.51
C ALA A 962 -38.79 -39.49 -5.50
N ALA A 963 -38.88 -40.05 -6.71
CA ALA A 963 -40.12 -39.98 -7.48
C ALA A 963 -41.04 -41.11 -6.99
N SER A 964 -41.93 -40.83 -6.05
CA SER A 964 -43.12 -41.65 -5.84
C SER A 964 -44.22 -40.83 -5.18
N ALA A 965 -45.34 -40.72 -5.89
CA ALA A 965 -46.57 -40.10 -5.44
C ALA A 965 -47.10 -40.72 -4.15
N THR A 966 -47.63 -39.89 -3.25
CA THR A 966 -48.84 -40.20 -2.48
C THR A 966 -49.47 -38.90 -1.97
N ALA A 967 -50.73 -38.71 -2.34
CA ALA A 967 -51.57 -37.63 -1.85
C ALA A 967 -52.02 -37.94 -0.42
N GLY A 968 -51.93 -36.96 0.48
CA GLY A 968 -52.45 -37.07 1.84
C GLY A 968 -52.39 -35.71 2.55
N SER A 969 -53.56 -35.21 2.93
CA SER A 969 -53.78 -33.96 3.64
C SER A 969 -53.19 -33.95 5.06
N GLY A 970 -52.68 -32.80 5.52
CA GLY A 970 -52.59 -32.48 6.95
C GLY A 970 -51.21 -32.02 7.43
N THR A 971 -51.18 -30.80 7.94
CA THR A 971 -50.29 -30.19 8.95
C THR A 971 -49.12 -30.99 9.55
N ALA A 972 -48.01 -30.24 9.75
CA ALA A 972 -46.84 -30.50 10.61
C ALA A 972 -45.65 -31.23 9.95
N MET A 973 -44.57 -30.49 9.70
CA MET A 973 -43.24 -31.05 9.50
C MET A 973 -42.51 -31.02 10.84
N ALA A 974 -42.40 -32.21 11.42
CA ALA A 974 -41.67 -32.48 12.64
C ALA A 974 -40.16 -32.47 12.39
N ALA A 975 -39.43 -32.03 13.42
CA ALA A 975 -38.00 -32.23 13.57
C ALA A 975 -37.66 -33.73 13.57
N ALA A 976 -36.58 -34.09 12.88
CA ALA A 976 -35.92 -35.37 13.05
C ALA A 976 -34.42 -35.12 13.29
N THR A 977 -34.08 -34.98 14.57
CA THR A 977 -32.74 -35.20 15.11
C THR A 977 -32.41 -36.68 15.04
N THR A 978 -31.24 -37.06 14.52
CA THR A 978 -30.50 -38.22 15.04
C THR A 978 -29.00 -37.94 15.00
N THR A 979 -28.42 -38.11 16.18
CA THR A 979 -27.03 -38.05 16.58
C THR A 979 -26.32 -39.40 16.36
N GLU A 980 -24.97 -39.34 16.40
CA GLU A 980 -23.99 -40.43 16.62
C GLU A 980 -23.56 -41.31 15.43
N ALA A 981 -22.29 -41.18 15.01
CA ALA A 981 -21.22 -42.08 15.48
C ALA A 981 -19.81 -41.69 14.96
N LEU A 982 -18.98 -41.31 15.94
CA LEU A 982 -17.59 -41.71 16.19
C LEU A 982 -16.41 -41.25 15.31
N ALA A 983 -15.58 -40.48 16.00
CA ALA A 983 -14.16 -40.24 15.80
C ALA A 983 -13.30 -41.52 15.81
N ALA A 984 -12.23 -41.48 15.03
CA ALA A 984 -10.94 -42.09 15.38
C ALA A 984 -9.83 -41.20 14.81
N GLY A 985 -8.97 -40.69 15.70
CA GLY A 985 -7.98 -39.67 15.39
C GLY A 985 -6.66 -40.23 14.86
N ALA A 986 -5.92 -39.35 14.20
CA ALA A 986 -4.46 -39.31 14.25
C ALA A 986 -4.03 -37.84 14.14
N THR A 987 -3.46 -37.36 15.24
CA THR A 987 -2.86 -36.05 15.47
C THR A 987 -1.62 -35.82 14.61
N TYR A 988 -1.63 -34.78 13.78
CA TYR A 988 -0.44 -33.97 13.44
C TYR A 988 -0.87 -32.51 13.32
N THR A 989 -0.34 -31.67 14.22
CA THR A 989 -0.47 -30.22 14.22
C THR A 989 0.50 -29.60 13.20
N ALA A 990 -0.03 -28.96 12.17
CA ALA A 990 0.67 -27.93 11.41
C ALA A 990 -0.30 -26.75 11.23
N ALA A 991 -0.03 -25.66 11.95
CA ALA A 991 -0.79 -24.42 11.89
C ALA A 991 -0.39 -23.61 10.65
N GLY A 992 -1.36 -22.98 10.00
CA GLY A 992 -1.20 -22.14 8.80
C GLY A 992 -2.11 -22.62 7.69
N TRP A 993 -2.84 -21.71 7.04
CA TRP A 993 -3.90 -21.95 6.04
C TRP A 993 -5.30 -22.24 6.61
N GLY A 994 -5.77 -21.35 7.48
CA GLY A 994 -7.19 -21.23 7.82
C GLY A 994 -7.64 -19.79 7.62
N ASN A 995 -8.20 -19.47 6.45
CA ASN A 995 -9.14 -18.36 6.20
C ASN A 995 -9.51 -18.30 4.70
N VAL A 996 -10.28 -19.26 4.19
CA VAL A 996 -11.02 -19.13 2.90
C VAL A 996 -12.46 -19.68 2.99
N MET A 997 -12.95 -20.08 4.16
CA MET A 997 -14.28 -20.71 4.31
C MET A 997 -15.16 -19.97 5.33
N ALA A 998 -15.44 -18.68 5.10
CA ALA A 998 -16.27 -17.87 6.01
C ALA A 998 -17.48 -17.16 5.36
N THR A 999 -17.85 -17.45 4.11
CA THR A 999 -18.94 -16.72 3.42
C THR A 999 -20.22 -17.53 3.20
N ALA A 1000 -20.28 -18.81 3.60
CA ALA A 1000 -21.43 -19.67 3.28
C ALA A 1000 -22.43 -19.95 4.45
N ALA A 1001 -22.27 -19.36 5.64
CA ALA A 1001 -23.04 -19.77 6.83
C ALA A 1001 -24.00 -18.72 7.43
N LEU A 1002 -24.26 -17.57 6.81
CA LEU A 1002 -25.05 -16.49 7.44
C LEU A 1002 -26.44 -16.18 6.84
N THR A 1003 -26.98 -16.99 5.93
CA THR A 1003 -28.29 -16.71 5.28
C THR A 1003 -29.46 -17.58 5.75
N SER A 1004 -29.32 -18.47 6.73
CA SER A 1004 -30.42 -19.35 7.16
C SER A 1004 -31.22 -18.89 8.38
N MET A 1005 -31.08 -17.64 8.86
CA MET A 1005 -31.88 -17.14 10.00
C MET A 1005 -32.40 -15.72 9.78
N ALA A 1006 -33.42 -15.55 8.94
CA ALA A 1006 -34.38 -14.45 9.04
C ALA A 1006 -35.58 -14.69 8.10
N SER A 1007 -36.48 -15.59 8.49
CA SER A 1007 -37.83 -15.65 7.93
C SER A 1007 -38.85 -15.92 9.05
N THR A 1008 -39.21 -14.84 9.73
CA THR A 1008 -40.58 -14.60 10.21
C THR A 1008 -41.03 -13.25 9.70
#